data_AF-A0A2E7PV19-F1
#
_entry.id   AF-A0A2E7PV19-F1
#
_cell.length_a   1.000
_cell.length_b   1.000
_cell.length_c   1.000
_cell.angle_alpha   90.00
_cell.angle_beta   90.00
_cell.angle_gamma   90.00
#
_symmetry.space_group_name_H-M   'P 1'
#
loop_
_entity.id
_entity.type
_entity.pdbx_description
1 polymer ?
#
loop_
_entity_poly.entity_id
_entity_poly.type
_entity_poly.pdbx_seq_one_letter_code
_entity_poly.pdbx_strand_id
1 'polypeptide(L)'
;MDGNGYSGWRPIRLDESSDRKRQRDFRRSQENHFHPKLPSSHQGGDVAAWDERFRQAELPGGKLPIRSRAQTGLPRLRIGRRGRPVLHNHTLEMNGKTIILPLLFCLFSLAFSKIDRPNVIFVLADDLGWSELGCYGNSFNETPHLDGMAKEGLRFTQAYAAAPVCSPYRAALLTGQHPARVGILDYLRPNSSNALPVSQVTLPKIFEDNGYATGMVGKWHLTGYKYQDAQFEVRPTDHGFGWNLGSEIKGVGNGANFWPYVFRTQPIRWLDLPTNRLGKDEYLTDRLNLEAVDFVERNKDGPFFLYLSHYAPHTILNGRPDLVEKYVEKHPPGPSDRKNCYLCEDAGIQMDNCTHWAKSNNPHLAAMLESIDDGIGKLSAKLDQLGLAQNTIFIFSSDNGGETNVTSNAPLRGGKSQLYEGGIRVPMIVRWPRGKLPAGKVCDQPVVNHDFYPTLLEAAGIDADPSQTLDGVSTLSTWRSPELTPKRKALHWHYPLDRPHFLGGVSSGAIREGSWKLIEYFNPSRSSRFELFNLEKDPSEKRDLAESETKRVNDLHGKLVSWRQRTGARIPSRPLLATPRNLIFGEHFSEGQVSENWFFQKEWEVNEGVLRRNELAGENKRLFYKDPSFRDVFIRFDFRFDEARDLRLVTGSHGKYNTVLHIRNDHFFIQTAQDSRGPWFSMRHGECAYDFKPGKWYVMTMEFIGDQVIAHLGPQHFAYAKHPIIDQERTYLALQVDRSGACFDNFQVFGASRHPEQKANLERIERQRGQFPFRKSLREEHDIRKRNLHARFHMEDSRYRKLVEQVELLDQERKARYPDAFSSSKEFRKKITEERKRLLQEDPAFKETLSATFRARKAVEGYLMMMNPSIAEEEDFRKKASLERTRTKYLNDPKYLKLLREAEAAQEKLKEDYPQLFADDEFPQKRNQARQELKKDPAFKSLMKARSEAYENQQRYLYQNDRTLKSLKLDLDTEKSI
;
A
#
# COMPACT_ATOMS: atom_id res chain seq x y z
N MET A 1 14.97 -29.10 -32.70
CA MET A 1 16.41 -29.39 -32.64
C MET A 1 17.07 -28.23 -31.91
N ASP A 2 17.88 -28.59 -30.92
CA ASP A 2 19.10 -27.95 -30.44
C ASP A 2 19.08 -26.48 -29.97
N GLY A 3 19.13 -26.34 -28.64
CA GLY A 3 20.36 -25.84 -28.02
C GLY A 3 20.54 -24.32 -27.92
N ASN A 4 20.19 -23.77 -26.76
CA ASN A 4 20.99 -22.70 -26.14
C ASN A 4 20.79 -22.70 -24.61
N GLY A 5 21.85 -22.99 -23.87
CA GLY A 5 21.82 -23.15 -22.42
C GLY A 5 21.95 -21.84 -21.67
N TYR A 6 21.08 -21.61 -20.69
CA TYR A 6 21.22 -20.52 -19.71
C TYR A 6 21.83 -21.05 -18.42
N SER A 7 23.17 -21.02 -18.34
CA SER A 7 23.92 -21.34 -17.13
C SER A 7 24.35 -20.07 -16.39
N GLY A 8 24.17 -20.04 -15.07
CA GLY A 8 24.89 -19.11 -14.18
C GLY A 8 24.09 -17.98 -13.53
N TRP A 9 23.26 -18.30 -12.54
CA TRP A 9 23.15 -17.45 -11.35
C TRP A 9 23.99 -18.07 -10.24
N ARG A 10 25.11 -17.42 -9.88
CA ARG A 10 25.82 -17.73 -8.64
C ARG A 10 25.12 -17.03 -7.47
N PRO A 11 25.02 -17.65 -6.28
CA PRO A 11 24.61 -16.91 -5.08
C PRO A 11 25.60 -15.77 -4.81
N ILE A 12 25.09 -14.69 -4.21
CA ILE A 12 25.89 -13.52 -3.83
C ILE A 12 26.92 -13.98 -2.79
N ARG A 13 28.20 -14.09 -3.19
CA ARG A 13 29.30 -14.02 -2.23
C ARG A 13 29.33 -12.59 -1.70
N LEU A 14 29.15 -12.43 -0.38
CA LEU A 14 29.52 -11.20 0.29
C LEU A 14 31.03 -11.01 0.12
N ASP A 15 31.44 -9.86 -0.40
CA ASP A 15 32.85 -9.51 -0.55
C ASP A 15 33.41 -9.05 0.79
N GLU A 16 33.97 -9.99 1.54
CA GLU A 16 34.63 -9.76 2.84
C GLU A 16 35.78 -8.73 2.78
N SER A 17 36.31 -8.41 1.60
CA SER A 17 37.34 -7.38 1.45
C SER A 17 36.80 -5.96 1.61
N SER A 18 35.50 -5.75 1.32
CA SER A 18 34.85 -4.45 1.44
C SER A 18 34.53 -4.07 2.89
N ASP A 19 34.24 -5.05 3.74
CA ASP A 19 33.82 -4.84 5.13
C ASP A 19 35.03 -4.59 6.06
N ARG A 20 36.16 -5.27 5.80
CA ARG A 20 37.44 -4.95 6.48
C ARG A 20 37.94 -3.53 6.20
N LYS A 21 37.51 -2.90 5.10
CA LYS A 21 37.82 -1.50 4.80
C LYS A 21 36.91 -0.55 5.57
N ARG A 22 35.59 -0.82 5.61
CA ARG A 22 34.61 -0.05 6.39
C ARG A 22 34.89 -0.09 7.90
N GLN A 23 35.25 -1.24 8.47
CA GLN A 23 35.62 -1.32 9.89
C GLN A 23 36.91 -0.55 10.23
N ARG A 24 37.84 -0.40 9.26
CA ARG A 24 39.08 0.37 9.45
C ARG A 24 38.83 1.88 9.40
N ASP A 25 37.93 2.31 8.50
CA ASP A 25 37.54 3.72 8.38
C ASP A 25 36.64 4.17 9.55
N PHE A 26 35.80 3.28 10.08
CA PHE A 26 34.98 3.56 11.28
C PHE A 26 35.81 3.70 12.57
N ARG A 27 36.97 3.03 12.67
CA ARG A 27 37.94 3.26 13.77
C ARG A 27 38.76 4.54 13.61
N ARG A 28 38.76 5.19 12.44
CA ARG A 28 39.50 6.44 12.18
C ARG A 28 38.65 7.71 12.34
N SER A 29 37.32 7.60 12.43
CA SER A 29 36.42 8.75 12.63
C SER A 29 36.08 9.05 14.09
N GLN A 30 36.50 8.21 15.04
CA GLN A 30 36.29 8.41 16.49
C GLN A 30 37.43 9.19 17.18
N GLU A 31 38.60 9.30 16.55
CA GLU A 31 39.76 10.05 17.08
C GLU A 31 39.89 11.44 16.44
N ASN A 32 38.87 12.30 16.57
CA ASN A 32 39.02 13.76 16.42
C ASN A 32 37.76 14.56 16.82
N HIS A 33 37.69 14.99 18.09
CA HIS A 33 37.52 16.40 18.51
C HIS A 33 36.89 16.57 19.91
N PHE A 34 37.75 16.94 20.85
CA PHE A 34 37.57 17.87 21.99
C PHE A 34 36.26 17.96 22.81
N HIS A 35 36.45 17.76 24.12
CA HIS A 35 35.58 18.16 25.23
C HIS A 35 35.15 19.64 25.21
N PRO A 36 34.10 19.98 25.99
CA PRO A 36 34.38 20.75 27.21
C PRO A 36 33.90 20.10 28.52
N LYS A 37 34.47 20.56 29.62
CA LYS A 37 34.33 20.06 31.00
C LYS A 37 33.03 20.53 31.67
N LEU A 38 32.46 19.71 32.56
CA LEU A 38 31.79 20.14 33.81
C LEU A 38 32.04 19.08 34.92
N PRO A 39 31.94 19.43 36.22
CA PRO A 39 32.73 18.78 37.28
C PRO A 39 32.05 17.62 38.03
N SER A 40 32.91 16.88 38.75
CA SER A 40 32.60 15.78 39.67
C SER A 40 32.33 16.25 41.11
N SER A 41 31.38 15.61 41.82
CA SER A 41 31.50 15.34 43.27
C SER A 41 30.45 14.35 43.82
N HIS A 42 30.96 13.22 44.33
CA HIS A 42 30.59 12.48 45.56
C HIS A 42 29.16 11.98 45.92
N GLN A 43 29.13 10.66 46.24
CA GLN A 43 28.48 9.98 47.41
C GLN A 43 26.93 9.99 47.50
N GLY A 44 26.23 8.99 48.06
CA GLY A 44 26.61 7.69 48.66
C GLY A 44 25.48 7.19 49.60
N GLY A 45 25.26 5.87 49.72
CA GLY A 45 24.17 5.24 50.52
C GLY A 45 22.85 5.07 49.73
N ASP A 46 22.19 3.93 49.56
CA ASP A 46 22.10 2.60 50.22
C ASP A 46 20.94 2.44 51.25
N VAL A 47 20.43 1.20 51.35
CA VAL A 47 19.38 0.64 52.25
C VAL A 47 17.89 0.80 51.80
N ALA A 48 17.10 -0.25 52.09
CA ALA A 48 15.74 -0.51 51.62
C ALA A 48 14.71 -0.78 52.75
N ALA A 49 13.40 -0.66 52.43
CA ALA A 49 12.23 -1.30 53.09
C ALA A 49 11.02 -1.14 52.13
N TRP A 50 10.25 -2.14 51.71
CA TRP A 50 9.35 -3.07 52.43
C TRP A 50 8.12 -2.43 53.13
N ASP A 51 7.07 -2.21 52.31
CA ASP A 51 5.76 -2.89 52.36
C ASP A 51 4.54 -2.41 53.20
N GLU A 52 3.36 -2.66 52.57
CA GLU A 52 1.97 -2.88 53.04
C GLU A 52 1.03 -1.85 53.74
N ARG A 53 -0.15 -1.67 53.06
CA ARG A 53 -1.55 -1.46 53.55
C ARG A 53 -1.87 -0.10 54.27
N PHE A 54 -3.12 0.41 54.39
CA PHE A 54 -4.49 -0.14 54.28
C PHE A 54 -5.49 0.85 53.59
N ARG A 55 -6.81 0.82 53.89
CA ARG A 55 -7.95 1.13 52.99
C ARG A 55 -9.12 1.88 53.68
N GLN A 56 -10.03 2.48 52.90
CA GLN A 56 -11.38 3.03 53.25
C GLN A 56 -11.40 4.44 53.92
N ALA A 57 -12.46 5.27 53.86
CA ALA A 57 -13.87 5.06 53.46
C ALA A 57 -14.63 6.32 52.96
N GLU A 58 -15.85 6.08 52.42
CA GLU A 58 -17.09 6.92 52.47
C GLU A 58 -17.48 8.02 51.44
N LEU A 59 -18.79 8.04 51.16
CA LEU A 59 -19.64 8.95 50.36
C LEU A 59 -20.64 9.63 51.34
N PRO A 60 -21.33 10.76 51.01
CA PRO A 60 -22.67 10.64 50.40
C PRO A 60 -23.21 11.83 49.54
N GLY A 61 -23.98 11.49 48.49
CA GLY A 61 -25.35 11.97 48.21
C GLY A 61 -25.73 13.45 47.99
N GLY A 62 -26.47 13.73 46.89
CA GLY A 62 -27.29 14.96 46.72
C GLY A 62 -28.06 15.03 45.38
N LYS A 63 -29.37 15.36 45.38
CA LYS A 63 -30.25 15.42 44.19
C LYS A 63 -30.93 16.80 44.02
N LEU A 64 -30.86 17.39 42.81
CA LEU A 64 -31.86 18.31 42.17
C LEU A 64 -32.15 19.65 42.94
N PRO A 65 -33.02 20.61 42.50
CA PRO A 65 -33.93 20.67 41.32
C PRO A 65 -34.04 22.02 40.50
N ILE A 66 -34.55 21.91 39.25
CA ILE A 66 -35.58 22.74 38.52
C ILE A 66 -35.51 24.30 38.46
N ARG A 67 -35.63 24.86 37.23
CA ARG A 67 -36.46 26.03 36.73
C ARG A 67 -35.67 26.97 35.76
N SER A 68 -36.25 27.70 34.80
CA SER A 68 -37.47 27.54 33.95
C SER A 68 -37.60 28.67 32.90
N ARG A 69 -38.29 28.38 31.78
CA ARG A 69 -39.20 29.27 30.99
C ARG A 69 -38.71 30.22 29.87
N ALA A 70 -39.65 30.35 28.92
CA ALA A 70 -39.90 31.42 27.93
C ALA A 70 -38.98 31.51 26.69
N GLN A 71 -39.43 31.80 25.46
CA GLN A 71 -40.72 31.71 24.73
C GLN A 71 -40.52 32.52 23.41
N THR A 72 -41.10 32.05 22.29
CA THR A 72 -41.83 32.79 21.20
C THR A 72 -41.50 32.30 19.78
N GLY A 73 -42.44 32.47 18.83
CA GLY A 73 -42.11 32.50 17.38
C GLY A 73 -42.73 31.48 16.41
N LEU A 74 -44.00 31.08 16.56
CA LEU A 74 -44.79 30.37 15.51
C LEU A 74 -45.40 31.38 14.50
N PRO A 75 -45.68 31.03 13.21
CA PRO A 75 -46.95 30.35 12.85
C PRO A 75 -46.92 29.36 11.63
N ARG A 76 -47.58 28.18 11.73
CA ARG A 76 -48.84 27.72 11.06
C ARG A 76 -48.75 27.40 9.54
N LEU A 77 -49.44 26.39 8.95
CA LEU A 77 -50.80 25.81 9.13
C LEU A 77 -50.79 24.26 8.93
N ARG A 78 -51.47 23.41 9.76
CA ARG A 78 -52.85 22.80 9.62
C ARG A 78 -52.98 21.70 8.52
N ILE A 79 -53.68 20.54 8.62
CA ILE A 79 -54.70 19.85 9.50
C ILE A 79 -54.50 18.31 9.32
N GLY A 80 -54.88 17.35 10.19
CA GLY A 80 -55.44 17.35 11.56
C GLY A 80 -56.37 16.13 11.84
N ARG A 81 -56.91 16.02 13.08
CA ARG A 81 -57.96 15.07 13.61
C ARG A 81 -57.53 13.59 13.80
N ARG A 82 -58.07 12.80 14.76
CA ARG A 82 -59.08 12.96 15.86
C ARG A 82 -58.91 11.80 16.88
N GLY A 83 -59.30 11.97 18.17
CA GLY A 83 -59.54 10.82 19.09
C GLY A 83 -59.18 11.03 20.58
N ARG A 84 -60.20 11.26 21.42
CA ARG A 84 -60.27 11.20 22.93
C ARG A 84 -61.56 10.40 23.27
N PRO A 85 -61.92 9.98 24.51
CA PRO A 85 -61.61 10.51 25.88
C PRO A 85 -61.21 9.45 26.97
N VAL A 86 -60.57 9.75 28.13
CA VAL A 86 -60.99 10.39 29.44
C VAL A 86 -62.15 9.61 30.14
N LEU A 87 -62.01 9.07 31.38
CA LEU A 87 -61.99 9.74 32.71
C LEU A 87 -61.32 8.96 33.91
N HIS A 88 -60.59 9.71 34.76
CA HIS A 88 -60.61 9.78 36.26
C HIS A 88 -59.97 8.76 37.25
N ASN A 89 -59.38 9.38 38.28
CA ASN A 89 -58.75 8.88 39.52
C ASN A 89 -59.72 8.19 40.49
N HIS A 90 -59.19 7.42 41.45
CA HIS A 90 -59.30 7.70 42.90
C HIS A 90 -58.24 6.90 43.70
N THR A 91 -57.81 7.44 44.85
CA THR A 91 -56.92 6.84 45.87
C THR A 91 -57.64 6.76 47.23
N LEU A 92 -57.03 6.07 48.22
CA LEU A 92 -57.49 5.73 49.59
C LEU A 92 -58.06 4.29 49.71
N GLU A 93 -57.83 3.49 50.76
CA GLU A 93 -56.85 3.56 51.87
C GLU A 93 -56.56 2.14 52.45
N MET A 94 -55.90 2.06 53.61
CA MET A 94 -55.29 0.84 54.19
C MET A 94 -56.27 -0.22 54.70
N ASN A 95 -55.86 -1.49 54.68
CA ASN A 95 -55.50 -2.26 55.90
C ASN A 95 -54.97 -3.66 55.56
N GLY A 96 -54.01 -4.15 56.35
CA GLY A 96 -53.18 -5.31 55.96
C GLY A 96 -53.52 -6.64 56.63
N LYS A 97 -52.96 -7.72 56.07
CA LYS A 97 -52.39 -8.88 56.77
C LYS A 97 -51.68 -9.82 55.77
N THR A 98 -50.40 -10.07 56.06
CA THR A 98 -49.55 -11.21 55.69
C THR A 98 -50.02 -12.16 54.57
N ILE A 99 -49.50 -11.96 53.35
CA ILE A 99 -49.16 -13.06 52.42
C ILE A 99 -47.76 -12.77 51.85
N ILE A 100 -46.77 -13.53 52.30
CA ILE A 100 -45.43 -13.63 51.69
C ILE A 100 -45.39 -14.98 50.95
N LEU A 101 -44.71 -15.01 49.79
CA LEU A 101 -44.83 -15.98 48.68
C LEU A 101 -46.17 -15.85 47.90
N PRO A 102 -46.15 -15.74 46.54
CA PRO A 102 -45.06 -16.03 45.62
C PRO A 102 -44.73 -14.86 44.64
N LEU A 103 -43.75 -14.01 44.97
CA LEU A 103 -43.18 -13.04 44.00
C LEU A 103 -41.74 -13.39 43.57
N LEU A 104 -41.14 -14.41 44.19
CA LEU A 104 -39.74 -14.81 43.98
C LEU A 104 -39.53 -15.81 42.82
N PHE A 105 -40.60 -16.36 42.25
CA PHE A 105 -40.50 -17.33 41.15
C PHE A 105 -40.57 -16.71 39.74
N CYS A 106 -40.95 -15.44 39.61
CA CYS A 106 -41.00 -14.73 38.31
C CYS A 106 -39.72 -13.94 37.98
N LEU A 107 -38.74 -13.90 38.88
CA LEU A 107 -37.47 -13.15 38.69
C LEU A 107 -36.28 -14.03 38.26
N PHE A 108 -36.47 -15.34 38.11
CA PHE A 108 -35.40 -16.28 37.76
C PHE A 108 -35.45 -16.83 36.32
N SER A 109 -36.34 -16.29 35.47
CA SER A 109 -36.50 -16.73 34.07
C SER A 109 -36.15 -15.66 33.03
N LEU A 110 -35.33 -14.66 33.41
CA LEU A 110 -34.43 -14.00 32.46
C LEU A 110 -33.15 -14.84 32.34
N ALA A 111 -33.32 -16.10 31.95
CA ALA A 111 -32.25 -16.81 31.28
C ALA A 111 -31.94 -16.00 30.02
N PHE A 112 -30.80 -15.28 30.03
CA PHE A 112 -30.18 -14.85 28.79
C PHE A 112 -30.03 -16.12 27.95
N SER A 113 -30.86 -16.25 26.91
CA SER A 113 -30.66 -17.28 25.90
C SER A 113 -29.28 -17.01 25.32
N LYS A 114 -28.28 -17.78 25.76
CA LYS A 114 -26.90 -17.68 25.28
C LYS A 114 -27.01 -17.90 23.79
N ILE A 115 -26.91 -16.82 22.99
CA ILE A 115 -27.02 -16.90 21.54
C ILE A 115 -25.94 -17.90 21.15
N ASP A 116 -26.36 -19.08 20.72
CA ASP A 116 -25.52 -20.28 20.69
C ASP A 116 -24.70 -20.27 19.39
N ARG A 117 -23.89 -19.22 19.30
CA ARG A 117 -23.02 -18.85 18.18
C ARG A 117 -21.99 -19.96 17.97
N PRO A 118 -21.72 -20.37 16.72
CA PRO A 118 -20.74 -21.40 16.45
C PRO A 118 -19.32 -20.90 16.73
N ASN A 119 -18.50 -21.80 17.24
CA ASN A 119 -17.04 -21.66 17.14
C ASN A 119 -16.62 -21.83 15.68
N VAL A 120 -15.50 -21.23 15.30
CA VAL A 120 -14.92 -21.37 13.96
C VAL A 120 -13.46 -21.78 14.09
N ILE A 121 -13.10 -22.91 13.48
CA ILE A 121 -11.71 -23.33 13.25
C ILE A 121 -11.48 -23.33 11.75
N PHE A 122 -10.57 -22.48 11.29
CA PHE A 122 -10.12 -22.43 9.91
C PHE A 122 -8.66 -22.89 9.84
N VAL A 123 -8.42 -24.07 9.26
CA VAL A 123 -7.09 -24.59 8.98
C VAL A 123 -6.72 -24.31 7.52
N LEU A 124 -5.58 -23.69 7.31
CA LEU A 124 -5.06 -23.33 5.99
C LEU A 124 -3.68 -23.96 5.78
N ALA A 125 -3.58 -24.83 4.77
CA ALA A 125 -2.31 -25.29 4.23
C ALA A 125 -1.73 -24.27 3.23
N ASP A 126 -0.43 -24.32 3.02
CA ASP A 126 0.34 -23.36 2.21
C ASP A 126 0.94 -24.08 0.99
N ASP A 127 0.54 -23.70 -0.23
CA ASP A 127 0.92 -24.37 -1.49
C ASP A 127 0.47 -25.84 -1.65
N LEU A 128 -0.62 -26.25 -1.01
CA LEU A 128 -1.16 -27.60 -1.17
C LEU A 128 -1.82 -27.79 -2.55
N GLY A 129 -1.34 -28.78 -3.31
CA GLY A 129 -1.89 -29.16 -4.60
C GLY A 129 -3.28 -29.80 -4.52
N TRP A 130 -4.09 -29.63 -5.57
CA TRP A 130 -5.52 -29.99 -5.54
C TRP A 130 -5.79 -31.48 -5.31
N SER A 131 -4.91 -32.36 -5.78
CA SER A 131 -5.03 -33.82 -5.71
C SER A 131 -4.06 -34.48 -4.73
N GLU A 132 -3.61 -33.75 -3.72
CA GLU A 132 -2.64 -34.25 -2.72
C GLU A 132 -3.27 -34.94 -1.50
N LEU A 133 -4.59 -34.90 -1.34
CA LEU A 133 -5.30 -35.54 -0.23
C LEU A 133 -5.94 -36.87 -0.65
N GLY A 134 -6.09 -37.80 0.29
CA GLY A 134 -6.76 -39.09 0.07
C GLY A 134 -8.17 -38.92 -0.50
N CYS A 135 -8.98 -38.07 0.13
CA CYS A 135 -10.33 -37.73 -0.33
C CYS A 135 -10.40 -36.91 -1.64
N TYR A 136 -9.26 -36.50 -2.21
CA TYR A 136 -9.15 -35.94 -3.56
C TYR A 136 -8.49 -36.89 -4.57
N GLY A 137 -8.21 -38.14 -4.18
CA GLY A 137 -7.75 -39.22 -5.06
C GLY A 137 -6.26 -39.54 -4.95
N ASN A 138 -5.53 -38.98 -3.99
CA ASN A 138 -4.15 -39.40 -3.72
C ASN A 138 -4.14 -40.79 -3.06
N SER A 139 -3.17 -41.64 -3.42
CA SER A 139 -2.97 -42.95 -2.79
C SER A 139 -1.61 -43.09 -2.09
N PHE A 140 -0.71 -42.11 -2.27
CA PHE A 140 0.61 -42.10 -1.66
C PHE A 140 0.61 -41.35 -0.33
N ASN A 141 0.14 -40.10 -0.31
CA ASN A 141 0.01 -39.30 0.91
C ASN A 141 -1.13 -39.86 1.78
N GLU A 142 -0.92 -40.01 3.09
CA GLU A 142 -1.95 -40.51 4.02
C GLU A 142 -2.54 -39.36 4.82
N THR A 143 -3.85 -39.11 4.64
CA THR A 143 -4.59 -38.03 5.33
C THR A 143 -5.90 -38.55 5.94
N PRO A 144 -5.85 -39.58 6.83
CA PRO A 144 -7.05 -40.26 7.34
C PRO A 144 -8.02 -39.35 8.11
N HIS A 145 -7.55 -38.31 8.80
CA HIS A 145 -8.41 -37.40 9.55
C HIS A 145 -9.14 -36.41 8.64
N LEU A 146 -8.49 -35.88 7.60
CA LEU A 146 -9.13 -35.10 6.55
C LEU A 146 -10.11 -35.95 5.74
N ASP A 147 -9.78 -37.22 5.49
CA ASP A 147 -10.68 -38.17 4.84
C ASP A 147 -11.91 -38.49 5.69
N GLY A 148 -11.75 -38.59 7.02
CA GLY A 148 -12.85 -38.66 7.99
C GLY A 148 -13.70 -37.39 7.99
N MET A 149 -13.06 -36.23 8.07
CA MET A 149 -13.71 -34.91 8.03
C MET A 149 -14.53 -34.72 6.74
N ALA A 150 -14.05 -35.23 5.60
CA ALA A 150 -14.78 -35.21 4.33
C ALA A 150 -15.98 -36.19 4.30
N LYS A 151 -15.92 -37.32 5.02
CA LYS A 151 -17.05 -38.26 5.18
C LYS A 151 -18.12 -37.73 6.13
N GLU A 152 -17.74 -36.93 7.12
CA GLU A 152 -18.65 -36.33 8.10
C GLU A 152 -19.18 -34.94 7.69
N GLY A 153 -18.47 -34.26 6.79
CA GLY A 153 -18.77 -32.92 6.31
C GLY A 153 -19.13 -32.87 4.83
N LEU A 154 -18.85 -31.72 4.22
CA LEU A 154 -19.05 -31.42 2.80
C LEU A 154 -17.70 -31.14 2.14
N ARG A 155 -17.40 -31.82 1.04
CA ARG A 155 -16.15 -31.65 0.26
C ARG A 155 -16.40 -30.89 -1.03
N PHE A 156 -15.64 -29.83 -1.29
CA PHE A 156 -15.79 -29.00 -2.49
C PHE A 156 -14.78 -29.38 -3.57
N THR A 157 -15.26 -29.71 -4.77
CA THR A 157 -14.38 -30.01 -5.93
C THR A 157 -14.08 -28.79 -6.79
N GLN A 158 -14.74 -27.65 -6.56
CA GLN A 158 -14.56 -26.40 -7.31
C GLN A 158 -14.42 -25.18 -6.37
N ALA A 159 -13.62 -25.32 -5.31
CA ALA A 159 -13.19 -24.19 -4.50
C ALA A 159 -11.96 -23.51 -5.12
N TYR A 160 -11.95 -22.17 -5.07
CA TYR A 160 -10.92 -21.35 -5.70
C TYR A 160 -10.21 -20.40 -4.73
N ALA A 161 -8.93 -20.23 -4.96
CA ALA A 161 -8.14 -19.10 -4.51
C ALA A 161 -8.43 -17.87 -5.38
N ALA A 162 -8.59 -16.68 -4.77
CA ALA A 162 -8.81 -15.42 -5.48
C ALA A 162 -7.57 -14.92 -6.26
N ALA A 163 -6.42 -15.52 -6.02
CA ALA A 163 -5.16 -15.28 -6.72
C ALA A 163 -4.29 -16.55 -6.65
N PRO A 164 -3.34 -16.76 -7.58
CA PRO A 164 -2.53 -17.98 -7.62
C PRO A 164 -1.33 -17.96 -6.64
N VAL A 165 -1.32 -17.06 -5.65
CA VAL A 165 -0.24 -16.89 -4.67
C VAL A 165 -0.78 -16.47 -3.29
N CYS A 166 -0.05 -16.87 -2.24
CA CYS A 166 -0.38 -16.75 -0.81
C CYS A 166 -0.89 -15.38 -0.28
N SER A 167 -0.12 -14.29 -0.32
CA SER A 167 -0.53 -13.01 0.28
C SER A 167 -1.90 -12.48 -0.21
N PRO A 168 -2.20 -12.40 -1.53
CA PRO A 168 -3.52 -11.96 -1.99
C PRO A 168 -4.65 -12.91 -1.60
N TYR A 169 -4.44 -14.23 -1.50
CA TYR A 169 -5.45 -15.13 -0.93
C TYR A 169 -5.76 -14.76 0.52
N ARG A 170 -4.73 -14.60 1.34
CA ARG A 170 -4.84 -14.33 2.79
C ARG A 170 -5.56 -13.00 3.04
N ALA A 171 -5.23 -11.98 2.25
CA ALA A 171 -5.93 -10.70 2.26
C ALA A 171 -7.42 -10.86 1.94
N ALA A 172 -7.74 -11.56 0.86
CA ALA A 172 -9.11 -11.76 0.40
C ALA A 172 -9.97 -12.61 1.35
N LEU A 173 -9.36 -13.61 2.01
CA LEU A 173 -10.00 -14.40 3.07
C LEU A 173 -10.40 -13.50 4.25
N LEU A 174 -9.47 -12.65 4.70
CA LEU A 174 -9.66 -11.84 5.90
C LEU A 174 -10.53 -10.61 5.69
N THR A 175 -10.68 -10.06 4.47
CA THR A 175 -11.53 -8.87 4.22
C THR A 175 -12.84 -9.16 3.47
N GLY A 176 -13.00 -10.34 2.87
CA GLY A 176 -14.15 -10.62 1.99
C GLY A 176 -14.14 -9.82 0.69
N GLN A 177 -13.01 -9.20 0.36
CA GLN A 177 -12.80 -8.40 -0.84
C GLN A 177 -11.92 -9.15 -1.84
N HIS A 178 -12.06 -8.82 -3.12
CA HIS A 178 -11.16 -9.34 -4.14
C HIS A 178 -9.77 -8.68 -3.99
N PRO A 179 -8.64 -9.39 -4.19
CA PRO A 179 -7.28 -8.84 -4.04
C PRO A 179 -7.04 -7.50 -4.77
N ALA A 180 -7.67 -7.34 -5.94
CA ALA A 180 -7.63 -6.10 -6.72
C ALA A 180 -8.26 -4.86 -6.08
N ARG A 181 -9.12 -5.04 -5.07
CA ARG A 181 -9.67 -3.96 -4.24
C ARG A 181 -8.76 -3.65 -3.05
N VAL A 182 -8.18 -4.69 -2.43
CA VAL A 182 -7.26 -4.57 -1.28
C VAL A 182 -5.90 -3.99 -1.69
N GLY A 183 -5.49 -4.13 -2.96
CA GLY A 183 -4.22 -3.60 -3.47
C GLY A 183 -3.02 -4.54 -3.29
N ILE A 184 -3.23 -5.73 -2.73
CA ILE A 184 -2.24 -6.81 -2.67
C ILE A 184 -2.51 -7.74 -3.86
N LEU A 185 -1.59 -7.79 -4.84
CA LEU A 185 -1.78 -8.50 -6.12
C LEU A 185 -0.80 -9.65 -6.35
N ASP A 186 0.32 -9.68 -5.62
CA ASP A 186 1.38 -10.68 -5.68
C ASP A 186 1.81 -10.99 -4.24
N TYR A 187 2.63 -12.02 -4.04
CA TYR A 187 3.19 -12.28 -2.70
C TYR A 187 4.00 -11.07 -2.22
N LEU A 188 3.84 -10.72 -0.95
CA LEU A 188 4.63 -9.65 -0.34
C LEU A 188 6.06 -10.16 -0.11
N ARG A 189 7.03 -9.34 -0.51
CA ARG A 189 8.46 -9.65 -0.38
C ARG A 189 8.90 -9.31 1.03
N PRO A 190 10.00 -9.91 1.54
CA PRO A 190 10.43 -9.63 2.90
C PRO A 190 10.70 -8.13 3.15
N ASN A 191 11.12 -7.40 2.12
CA ASN A 191 11.32 -5.94 2.11
C ASN A 191 10.18 -5.16 1.41
N SER A 192 8.94 -5.69 1.37
CA SER A 192 7.79 -4.98 0.79
C SER A 192 7.51 -3.66 1.52
N SER A 193 7.23 -2.60 0.78
CA SER A 193 6.58 -1.37 1.31
C SER A 193 5.07 -1.48 1.42
N ASN A 194 4.48 -2.65 1.11
CA ASN A 194 3.06 -2.89 1.20
C ASN A 194 2.75 -3.95 2.28
N ALA A 195 1.61 -3.78 2.91
CA ALA A 195 1.03 -4.63 3.93
C ALA A 195 -0.50 -4.67 3.76
N LEU A 196 -1.21 -5.44 4.58
CA LEU A 196 -2.65 -5.22 4.75
C LEU A 196 -2.85 -3.91 5.53
N PRO A 197 -3.63 -2.92 5.03
CA PRO A 197 -3.85 -1.68 5.78
C PRO A 197 -4.60 -1.94 7.08
N VAL A 198 -4.18 -1.28 8.18
CA VAL A 198 -4.82 -1.47 9.51
C VAL A 198 -6.24 -0.91 9.57
N SER A 199 -6.62 -0.08 8.59
CA SER A 199 -7.99 0.41 8.38
C SER A 199 -8.91 -0.57 7.64
N GLN A 200 -8.42 -1.71 7.15
CA GLN A 200 -9.28 -2.75 6.57
C GLN A 200 -10.08 -3.45 7.67
N VAL A 201 -11.40 -3.58 7.47
CA VAL A 201 -12.27 -4.28 8.41
C VAL A 201 -12.12 -5.79 8.17
N THR A 202 -11.37 -6.45 9.04
CA THR A 202 -11.09 -7.88 8.93
C THR A 202 -12.13 -8.73 9.65
N LEU A 203 -12.30 -9.97 9.17
CA LEU A 203 -13.14 -11.00 9.75
C LEU A 203 -12.84 -11.23 11.24
N PRO A 204 -11.56 -11.44 11.67
CA PRO A 204 -11.20 -11.45 13.08
C PRO A 204 -11.63 -10.18 13.83
N LYS A 205 -11.43 -8.97 13.28
CA LYS A 205 -11.86 -7.74 13.95
C LYS A 205 -13.38 -7.67 14.18
N ILE A 206 -14.20 -8.05 13.20
CA ILE A 206 -15.65 -8.14 13.38
C ILE A 206 -16.03 -9.20 14.42
N PHE A 207 -15.35 -10.35 14.43
CA PHE A 207 -15.58 -11.39 15.43
C PHE A 207 -15.24 -10.90 16.86
N GLU A 208 -14.09 -10.25 17.04
CA GLU A 208 -13.64 -9.64 18.29
C GLU A 208 -14.65 -8.59 18.79
N ASP A 209 -15.07 -7.66 17.92
CA ASP A 209 -16.08 -6.64 18.24
C ASP A 209 -17.45 -7.24 18.60
N ASN A 210 -17.71 -8.48 18.19
CA ASN A 210 -18.90 -9.25 18.55
C ASN A 210 -18.70 -10.22 19.72
N GLY A 211 -17.56 -10.15 20.42
CA GLY A 211 -17.30 -10.91 21.65
C GLY A 211 -16.83 -12.34 21.43
N TYR A 212 -16.21 -12.64 20.29
CA TYR A 212 -15.43 -13.87 20.10
C TYR A 212 -14.03 -13.71 20.67
N ALA A 213 -13.46 -14.78 21.21
CA ALA A 213 -12.01 -14.89 21.35
C ALA A 213 -11.39 -15.16 19.97
N THR A 214 -10.45 -14.33 19.53
CA THR A 214 -9.82 -14.45 18.20
C THR A 214 -8.35 -14.86 18.32
N GLY A 215 -7.97 -15.92 17.62
CA GLY A 215 -6.66 -16.55 17.71
C GLY A 215 -6.07 -16.83 16.34
N MET A 216 -4.80 -16.48 16.15
CA MET A 216 -4.01 -16.87 15.00
C MET A 216 -2.80 -17.71 15.41
N VAL A 217 -2.53 -18.77 14.63
CA VAL A 217 -1.34 -19.60 14.80
C VAL A 217 -0.65 -19.77 13.45
N GLY A 218 0.60 -19.33 13.33
CA GLY A 218 1.43 -19.54 12.13
C GLY A 218 1.48 -18.37 11.14
N LYS A 219 1.44 -18.71 9.85
CA LYS A 219 1.81 -17.87 8.69
C LYS A 219 0.90 -16.66 8.48
N TRP A 220 1.43 -15.46 8.68
CA TRP A 220 0.75 -14.20 8.42
C TRP A 220 0.89 -13.78 6.95
N HIS A 221 2.13 -13.60 6.48
CA HIS A 221 2.51 -13.20 5.11
C HIS A 221 1.72 -12.01 4.49
N LEU A 222 1.24 -11.09 5.32
CA LEU A 222 0.51 -9.88 4.91
C LEU A 222 1.28 -8.57 5.18
N THR A 223 2.61 -8.66 5.23
CA THR A 223 3.49 -7.52 5.46
C THR A 223 4.91 -7.74 4.93
N GLY A 224 5.71 -6.68 4.84
CA GLY A 224 7.17 -6.76 4.93
C GLY A 224 7.65 -6.79 6.39
N TYR A 225 8.93 -7.11 6.63
CA TYR A 225 9.51 -7.29 7.96
C TYR A 225 10.60 -6.26 8.23
N LYS A 226 10.62 -5.61 9.41
CA LYS A 226 11.66 -4.63 9.77
C LYS A 226 13.07 -5.24 9.78
N TYR A 227 13.17 -6.55 10.02
CA TYR A 227 14.44 -7.31 9.91
C TYR A 227 15.05 -7.30 8.49
N GLN A 228 14.26 -6.94 7.47
CA GLN A 228 14.62 -6.92 6.05
C GLN A 228 14.47 -5.51 5.46
N ASP A 229 14.60 -4.50 6.32
CA ASP A 229 14.48 -3.07 5.97
C ASP A 229 13.12 -2.69 5.34
N ALA A 230 12.04 -3.45 5.62
CA ALA A 230 10.71 -3.04 5.23
C ALA A 230 10.28 -1.77 5.98
N GLN A 231 9.74 -0.80 5.26
CA GLN A 231 9.27 0.47 5.83
C GLN A 231 8.10 0.31 6.79
N PHE A 232 7.26 -0.70 6.56
CA PHE A 232 6.07 -0.99 7.34
C PHE A 232 6.05 -2.48 7.71
N GLU A 233 5.69 -2.77 8.95
CA GLU A 233 5.49 -4.12 9.47
C GLU A 233 4.24 -4.14 10.36
N VAL A 234 3.20 -4.84 9.90
CA VAL A 234 1.93 -5.04 10.65
C VAL A 234 1.78 -6.48 11.11
N ARG A 235 1.14 -6.67 12.26
CA ARG A 235 0.95 -7.97 12.94
C ARG A 235 -0.51 -8.43 12.88
N PRO A 236 -0.78 -9.73 13.05
CA PRO A 236 -2.16 -10.24 13.22
C PRO A 236 -2.97 -9.49 14.28
N THR A 237 -2.32 -9.05 15.37
CA THR A 237 -2.92 -8.24 16.45
C THR A 237 -3.46 -6.90 15.97
N ASP A 238 -2.86 -6.29 14.95
CA ASP A 238 -3.30 -5.01 14.39
C ASP A 238 -4.58 -5.17 13.55
N HIS A 239 -5.00 -6.41 13.32
CA HIS A 239 -6.18 -6.80 12.54
C HIS A 239 -7.17 -7.65 13.34
N GLY A 240 -7.23 -7.47 14.67
CA GLY A 240 -8.26 -8.06 15.53
C GLY A 240 -8.06 -9.52 15.91
N PHE A 241 -6.85 -10.07 15.79
CA PHE A 241 -6.48 -11.32 16.46
C PHE A 241 -5.95 -11.00 17.87
N GLY A 242 -6.81 -11.12 18.89
CA GLY A 242 -6.46 -10.85 20.29
C GLY A 242 -5.38 -11.79 20.87
N TRP A 243 -5.10 -12.91 20.21
CA TRP A 243 -3.96 -13.78 20.50
C TRP A 243 -3.28 -14.26 19.21
N ASN A 244 -1.94 -14.26 19.21
CA ASN A 244 -1.11 -14.69 18.08
C ASN A 244 0.14 -15.45 18.55
N LEU A 245 0.52 -16.53 17.86
CA LEU A 245 1.83 -17.19 17.99
C LEU A 245 2.29 -17.86 16.68
N GLY A 246 3.60 -17.96 16.49
CA GLY A 246 4.19 -18.65 15.34
C GLY A 246 4.23 -17.84 14.05
N SER A 247 4.11 -16.52 14.13
CA SER A 247 4.20 -15.63 12.97
C SER A 247 5.63 -15.22 12.65
N GLU A 248 5.85 -14.86 11.39
CA GLU A 248 7.15 -14.52 10.83
C GLU A 248 7.66 -13.18 11.38
N ILE A 249 8.90 -13.15 11.88
CA ILE A 249 9.60 -11.92 12.31
C ILE A 249 10.70 -11.49 11.34
N LYS A 250 11.05 -12.34 10.37
CA LYS A 250 12.20 -12.15 9.47
C LYS A 250 11.91 -12.33 7.99
N GLY A 251 10.87 -13.08 7.63
CA GLY A 251 10.61 -13.45 6.23
C GLY A 251 9.93 -14.80 6.10
N VAL A 252 9.26 -14.99 4.97
CA VAL A 252 8.70 -16.27 4.55
C VAL A 252 9.72 -17.04 3.70
N GLY A 253 9.82 -18.33 3.97
CA GLY A 253 10.72 -19.26 3.28
C GLY A 253 12.16 -19.19 3.77
N ASN A 254 12.88 -20.30 3.64
CA ASN A 254 14.25 -20.54 4.14
C ASN A 254 14.39 -20.57 5.67
N GLY A 255 13.27 -20.57 6.40
CA GLY A 255 13.24 -20.90 7.81
C GLY A 255 13.32 -22.41 8.05
N ALA A 256 14.04 -22.83 9.09
CA ALA A 256 14.07 -24.22 9.52
C ALA A 256 12.73 -24.61 10.19
N ASN A 257 12.24 -25.81 9.89
CA ASN A 257 11.02 -26.38 10.47
C ASN A 257 11.26 -27.08 11.82
N PHE A 258 12.48 -27.11 12.34
CA PHE A 258 12.81 -27.73 13.62
C PHE A 258 13.36 -26.68 14.58
N TRP A 259 13.12 -26.87 15.88
CA TRP A 259 13.69 -26.03 16.93
C TRP A 259 15.23 -25.95 16.79
N PRO A 260 15.87 -24.76 16.89
CA PRO A 260 15.33 -23.48 17.36
C PRO A 260 14.75 -22.55 16.29
N TYR A 261 14.25 -23.08 15.16
CA TYR A 261 13.62 -22.34 14.07
C TYR A 261 14.52 -21.21 13.53
N VAL A 262 15.75 -21.55 13.17
CA VAL A 262 16.74 -20.63 12.58
C VAL A 262 16.44 -20.31 11.12
N PHE A 263 16.81 -19.11 10.67
CA PHE A 263 16.72 -18.72 9.26
C PHE A 263 17.98 -19.15 8.50
N ARG A 264 17.89 -20.26 7.77
CA ARG A 264 19.05 -21.00 7.23
C ARG A 264 20.10 -21.26 8.31
N THR A 265 21.38 -21.12 7.97
CA THR A 265 22.54 -21.25 8.85
C THR A 265 22.75 -20.08 9.82
N GLN A 266 21.86 -19.08 9.86
CA GLN A 266 22.02 -17.90 10.72
C GLN A 266 21.42 -18.15 12.11
N PRO A 267 22.07 -17.75 13.22
CA PRO A 267 21.59 -17.97 14.59
C PRO A 267 20.46 -16.98 14.99
N ILE A 268 19.50 -16.78 14.09
CA ILE A 268 18.42 -15.80 14.17
C ILE A 268 17.12 -16.57 13.92
N ARG A 269 16.19 -16.53 14.88
CA ARG A 269 14.87 -17.12 14.68
C ARG A 269 14.11 -16.40 13.59
N TRP A 270 13.29 -17.14 12.84
CA TRP A 270 12.41 -16.55 11.83
C TRP A 270 10.96 -16.40 12.28
N LEU A 271 10.61 -16.97 13.45
CA LEU A 271 9.29 -16.96 14.08
C LEU A 271 9.32 -16.37 15.48
N ASP A 272 8.18 -15.86 15.94
CA ASP A 272 7.94 -15.36 17.31
C ASP A 272 7.64 -16.46 18.36
N LEU A 273 8.13 -17.70 18.16
CA LEU A 273 8.04 -18.77 19.16
C LEU A 273 9.18 -18.65 20.19
N PRO A 274 8.89 -18.38 21.48
CA PRO A 274 9.92 -18.05 22.47
C PRO A 274 10.61 -19.28 23.08
N THR A 275 9.89 -20.39 23.24
CA THR A 275 10.30 -21.57 24.01
C THR A 275 10.06 -22.86 23.24
N ASN A 276 10.86 -23.89 23.55
CA ASN A 276 10.63 -25.27 23.13
C ASN A 276 9.63 -25.93 24.09
N ARG A 277 8.66 -26.71 23.57
CA ARG A 277 7.68 -27.47 24.34
C ARG A 277 7.65 -28.97 23.98
N LEU A 278 8.05 -29.37 22.78
CA LEU A 278 8.02 -30.76 22.29
C LEU A 278 9.38 -31.49 22.37
N GLY A 279 10.43 -30.85 22.88
CA GLY A 279 11.75 -31.44 23.09
C GLY A 279 12.73 -31.21 21.94
N LYS A 280 13.84 -31.96 21.96
CA LYS A 280 15.01 -31.75 21.07
C LYS A 280 14.61 -31.62 19.59
N ASP A 281 13.72 -32.48 19.14
CA ASP A 281 13.31 -32.62 17.75
C ASP A 281 11.93 -31.98 17.49
N GLU A 282 11.58 -30.94 18.27
CA GLU A 282 10.33 -30.16 18.11
C GLU A 282 10.16 -29.68 16.66
N TYR A 283 9.15 -30.23 15.99
CA TYR A 283 8.79 -29.94 14.61
C TYR A 283 7.71 -28.85 14.54
N LEU A 284 7.86 -27.91 13.61
CA LEU A 284 7.05 -26.70 13.53
C LEU A 284 5.56 -26.98 13.33
N THR A 285 5.20 -27.88 12.42
CA THR A 285 3.79 -28.20 12.15
C THR A 285 3.11 -28.78 13.40
N ASP A 286 3.78 -29.73 14.07
CA ASP A 286 3.32 -30.31 15.33
C ASP A 286 3.24 -29.27 16.45
N ARG A 287 4.15 -28.30 16.48
CA ARG A 287 4.11 -27.20 17.46
C ARG A 287 2.94 -26.24 17.20
N LEU A 288 2.67 -25.86 15.95
CA LEU A 288 1.51 -25.05 15.60
C LEU A 288 0.20 -25.79 15.92
N ASN A 289 0.14 -27.11 15.70
CA ASN A 289 -0.98 -27.95 16.12
C ASN A 289 -1.23 -27.91 17.64
N LEU A 290 -0.15 -27.96 18.45
CA LEU A 290 -0.26 -27.86 19.91
C LEU A 290 -0.83 -26.51 20.36
N GLU A 291 -0.28 -25.40 19.84
CA GLU A 291 -0.74 -24.04 20.18
C GLU A 291 -2.21 -23.82 19.78
N ALA A 292 -2.65 -24.42 18.66
CA ALA A 292 -4.05 -24.41 18.22
C ALA A 292 -4.98 -25.17 19.19
N VAL A 293 -4.58 -26.36 19.64
CA VAL A 293 -5.31 -27.15 20.65
C VAL A 293 -5.42 -26.39 21.98
N ASP A 294 -4.33 -25.77 22.43
CA ASP A 294 -4.29 -24.95 23.65
C ASP A 294 -5.15 -23.69 23.56
N PHE A 295 -5.32 -23.12 22.36
CA PHE A 295 -6.26 -22.02 22.15
C PHE A 295 -7.71 -22.46 22.30
N VAL A 296 -8.09 -23.62 21.73
CA VAL A 296 -9.43 -24.19 21.88
C VAL A 296 -9.74 -24.49 23.35
N GLU A 297 -8.81 -25.12 24.07
CA GLU A 297 -8.96 -25.43 25.51
C GLU A 297 -9.18 -24.17 26.36
N ARG A 298 -8.36 -23.12 26.15
CA ARG A 298 -8.45 -21.86 26.92
C ARG A 298 -9.75 -21.09 26.68
N ASN A 299 -10.36 -21.21 25.50
CA ASN A 299 -11.52 -20.41 25.10
C ASN A 299 -12.84 -21.20 25.09
N LYS A 300 -12.83 -22.45 25.57
CA LYS A 300 -13.97 -23.39 25.53
C LYS A 300 -15.32 -22.89 26.09
N ASP A 301 -15.30 -21.88 26.97
CA ASP A 301 -16.50 -21.40 27.67
C ASP A 301 -17.29 -20.33 26.88
N GLY A 302 -16.69 -19.77 25.81
CA GLY A 302 -17.27 -18.76 24.93
C GLY A 302 -17.07 -19.09 23.44
N PRO A 303 -17.63 -18.28 22.52
CA PRO A 303 -17.40 -18.45 21.09
C PRO A 303 -15.97 -18.02 20.73
N PHE A 304 -15.31 -18.78 19.84
CA PHE A 304 -13.97 -18.44 19.36
C PHE A 304 -13.81 -18.59 17.84
N PHE A 305 -12.89 -17.79 17.28
CA PHE A 305 -12.39 -17.91 15.91
C PHE A 305 -10.90 -18.21 15.95
N LEU A 306 -10.52 -19.41 15.53
CA LEU A 306 -9.14 -19.86 15.40
C LEU A 306 -8.76 -19.95 13.92
N TYR A 307 -7.71 -19.23 13.54
CA TYR A 307 -7.07 -19.32 12.24
C TYR A 307 -5.71 -20.02 12.39
N LEU A 308 -5.67 -21.32 12.14
CA LEU A 308 -4.45 -22.12 12.09
C LEU A 308 -3.89 -22.09 10.66
N SER A 309 -2.89 -21.26 10.44
CA SER A 309 -2.28 -21.03 9.13
C SER A 309 -0.91 -21.68 9.07
N HIS A 310 -0.83 -22.88 8.50
CA HIS A 310 0.43 -23.60 8.41
C HIS A 310 1.39 -22.94 7.41
N TYR A 311 2.69 -23.19 7.63
CA TYR A 311 3.73 -23.03 6.60
C TYR A 311 3.90 -24.28 5.74
N ALA A 312 3.30 -25.40 6.16
CA ALA A 312 3.32 -26.65 5.43
C ALA A 312 2.14 -26.70 4.42
N PRO A 313 2.33 -27.31 3.24
CA PRO A 313 3.56 -27.88 2.66
C PRO A 313 4.34 -26.91 1.72
N HIS A 314 4.60 -25.65 2.12
CA HIS A 314 5.30 -24.69 1.25
C HIS A 314 6.62 -25.26 0.73
N THR A 315 6.99 -24.86 -0.49
CA THR A 315 7.87 -25.58 -1.44
C THR A 315 9.34 -25.80 -1.04
N ILE A 316 9.66 -25.49 0.21
CA ILE A 316 10.91 -25.76 0.91
C ILE A 316 10.61 -26.98 1.80
N LEU A 317 10.36 -28.12 1.15
CA LEU A 317 9.85 -29.32 1.81
C LEU A 317 10.88 -29.88 2.78
N ASN A 318 10.48 -30.03 4.04
CA ASN A 318 11.32 -30.57 5.11
C ASN A 318 10.40 -31.15 6.20
N GLY A 319 9.87 -32.35 5.94
CA GLY A 319 9.01 -33.11 6.86
C GLY A 319 9.76 -33.83 7.99
N ARG A 320 9.00 -34.40 8.94
CA ARG A 320 9.51 -35.10 10.12
C ARG A 320 10.28 -36.38 9.70
N PRO A 321 11.50 -36.67 10.21
CA PRO A 321 12.35 -37.71 9.65
C PRO A 321 11.76 -39.13 9.69
N ASP A 322 11.05 -39.48 10.77
CA ASP A 322 10.34 -40.75 10.96
C ASP A 322 9.25 -40.97 9.89
N LEU A 323 8.51 -39.91 9.57
CA LEU A 323 7.49 -39.95 8.52
C LEU A 323 8.14 -39.99 7.13
N VAL A 324 9.26 -39.28 6.92
CA VAL A 324 10.01 -39.36 5.65
C VAL A 324 10.49 -40.80 5.40
N GLU A 325 11.02 -41.47 6.42
CA GLU A 325 11.44 -42.87 6.37
C GLU A 325 10.28 -43.79 6.01
N LYS A 326 9.14 -43.70 6.73
CA LYS A 326 7.87 -44.40 6.41
C LYS A 326 7.49 -44.26 4.93
N TYR A 327 7.55 -43.04 4.38
CA TYR A 327 7.16 -42.80 2.98
C TYR A 327 8.19 -43.28 1.95
N VAL A 328 9.48 -43.26 2.27
CA VAL A 328 10.55 -43.85 1.43
C VAL A 328 10.41 -45.37 1.38
N GLU A 329 10.10 -46.03 2.51
CA GLU A 329 9.80 -47.46 2.56
C GLU A 329 8.52 -47.81 1.78
N LYS A 330 7.48 -46.98 1.88
CA LYS A 330 6.20 -47.17 1.18
C LYS A 330 6.35 -47.15 -0.35
N HIS A 331 7.11 -46.19 -0.90
CA HIS A 331 7.40 -46.13 -2.34
C HIS A 331 8.66 -45.31 -2.61
N PRO A 332 9.57 -45.74 -3.51
CA PRO A 332 10.71 -44.94 -3.95
C PRO A 332 10.28 -43.54 -4.46
N PRO A 333 11.01 -42.47 -4.12
CA PRO A 333 10.68 -41.12 -4.58
C PRO A 333 10.71 -41.01 -6.10
N GLY A 334 9.81 -40.20 -6.67
CA GLY A 334 9.82 -39.88 -8.09
C GLY A 334 11.08 -39.13 -8.53
N PRO A 335 11.45 -39.18 -9.82
CA PRO A 335 12.65 -38.51 -10.32
C PRO A 335 12.59 -36.99 -10.14
N SER A 336 13.75 -36.38 -9.90
CA SER A 336 13.92 -34.93 -9.88
C SER A 336 14.94 -34.45 -10.91
N ASP A 337 14.68 -33.27 -11.47
CA ASP A 337 15.62 -32.57 -12.34
C ASP A 337 16.54 -31.61 -11.56
N ARG A 338 16.27 -31.37 -10.26
CA ARG A 338 17.09 -30.49 -9.41
C ARG A 338 18.26 -31.26 -8.80
N LYS A 339 19.47 -30.77 -9.05
CA LYS A 339 20.73 -31.34 -8.51
C LYS A 339 21.24 -30.65 -7.24
N ASN A 340 20.83 -29.41 -7.00
CA ASN A 340 21.28 -28.62 -5.86
C ASN A 340 20.16 -28.55 -4.82
N CYS A 341 20.45 -28.97 -3.60
CA CYS A 341 19.53 -28.92 -2.47
C CYS A 341 20.18 -28.09 -1.37
N TYR A 342 19.87 -26.80 -1.31
CA TYR A 342 20.47 -25.90 -0.31
C TYR A 342 20.04 -26.24 1.13
N LEU A 343 18.90 -26.92 1.33
CA LEU A 343 18.52 -27.49 2.63
C LEU A 343 19.48 -28.62 3.04
N CYS A 344 19.84 -29.46 2.07
CA CYS A 344 20.82 -30.54 2.25
C CYS A 344 22.20 -29.95 2.54
N GLU A 345 22.63 -28.93 1.77
CA GLU A 345 23.86 -28.16 2.03
C GLU A 345 23.88 -27.52 3.43
N ASP A 346 22.79 -26.83 3.83
CA ASP A 346 22.64 -26.21 5.16
C ASP A 346 22.63 -27.27 6.29
N ALA A 347 22.23 -28.52 6.00
CA ALA A 347 22.24 -29.66 6.92
C ALA A 347 23.52 -30.54 6.82
N GLY A 348 24.49 -30.19 5.98
CA GLY A 348 25.72 -30.96 5.78
C GLY A 348 25.58 -32.26 4.95
N ILE A 349 24.43 -32.48 4.32
CA ILE A 349 24.13 -33.62 3.44
C ILE A 349 24.67 -33.34 2.04
N GLN A 350 25.61 -34.16 1.56
CA GLN A 350 26.37 -33.87 0.33
C GLN A 350 25.55 -33.89 -0.97
N MET A 351 24.49 -34.71 -1.06
CA MET A 351 23.58 -34.79 -2.21
C MET A 351 22.16 -35.17 -1.75
N ASP A 352 21.13 -34.61 -2.41
CA ASP A 352 19.74 -35.07 -2.26
C ASP A 352 19.53 -36.37 -3.04
N ASN A 353 19.02 -37.41 -2.40
CA ASN A 353 18.66 -38.69 -3.04
C ASN A 353 17.31 -38.60 -3.75
N CYS A 354 17.06 -37.48 -4.45
CA CYS A 354 15.78 -37.10 -5.04
C CYS A 354 14.60 -37.02 -4.04
N THR A 355 14.83 -36.94 -2.72
CA THR A 355 13.74 -37.03 -1.74
C THR A 355 13.02 -35.70 -1.57
N HIS A 356 13.75 -34.57 -1.56
CA HIS A 356 13.15 -33.24 -1.33
C HIS A 356 12.44 -32.71 -2.57
N TRP A 357 12.99 -33.00 -3.75
CA TRP A 357 12.54 -32.44 -5.03
C TRP A 357 11.85 -33.44 -5.97
N ALA A 358 11.37 -34.57 -5.45
CA ALA A 358 10.55 -35.51 -6.21
C ALA A 358 9.27 -34.84 -6.72
N LYS A 359 8.95 -35.01 -8.01
CA LYS A 359 7.72 -34.49 -8.64
C LYS A 359 6.46 -35.32 -8.35
N SER A 360 6.65 -36.57 -7.93
CA SER A 360 5.61 -37.54 -7.61
C SER A 360 6.11 -38.42 -6.48
N ASN A 361 5.21 -38.91 -5.61
CA ASN A 361 5.56 -39.73 -4.46
C ASN A 361 6.67 -39.08 -3.60
N ASN A 362 6.52 -37.79 -3.29
CA ASN A 362 7.51 -37.03 -2.56
C ASN A 362 7.39 -37.30 -1.04
N PRO A 363 8.37 -37.96 -0.40
CA PRO A 363 8.23 -38.40 0.99
C PRO A 363 8.25 -37.23 1.98
N HIS A 364 8.94 -36.13 1.68
CA HIS A 364 8.91 -34.93 2.53
C HIS A 364 7.55 -34.22 2.43
N LEU A 365 6.94 -34.15 1.25
CA LEU A 365 5.56 -33.65 1.09
C LEU A 365 4.60 -34.51 1.92
N ALA A 366 4.61 -35.83 1.72
CA ALA A 366 3.70 -36.75 2.41
C ALA A 366 3.86 -36.67 3.95
N ALA A 367 5.10 -36.62 4.46
CA ALA A 367 5.39 -36.40 5.88
C ALA A 367 4.86 -35.06 6.42
N MET A 368 4.95 -33.99 5.62
CA MET A 368 4.39 -32.68 5.98
C MET A 368 2.86 -32.70 6.03
N LEU A 369 2.21 -33.44 5.12
CA LEU A 369 0.75 -33.57 5.07
C LEU A 369 0.20 -34.42 6.21
N GLU A 370 0.84 -35.54 6.53
CA GLU A 370 0.48 -36.37 7.68
C GLU A 370 0.64 -35.59 9.00
N SER A 371 1.65 -34.71 9.11
CA SER A 371 1.79 -33.81 10.26
C SER A 371 0.67 -32.75 10.36
N ILE A 372 0.07 -32.32 9.24
CA ILE A 372 -1.12 -31.47 9.24
C ILE A 372 -2.34 -32.29 9.66
N ASP A 373 -2.49 -33.49 9.10
CA ASP A 373 -3.60 -34.41 9.36
C ASP A 373 -3.68 -34.87 10.83
N ASP A 374 -2.53 -35.17 11.45
CA ASP A 374 -2.35 -35.36 12.89
C ASP A 374 -2.94 -34.18 13.70
N GLY A 375 -2.77 -32.95 13.19
CA GLY A 375 -3.35 -31.73 13.76
C GLY A 375 -4.87 -31.69 13.69
N ILE A 376 -5.45 -32.11 12.56
CA ILE A 376 -6.89 -32.26 12.38
C ILE A 376 -7.46 -33.32 13.33
N GLY A 377 -6.75 -34.44 13.52
CA GLY A 377 -7.07 -35.47 14.51
C GLY A 377 -7.07 -34.93 15.95
N LYS A 378 -5.97 -34.27 16.35
CA LYS A 378 -5.80 -33.65 17.67
C LYS A 378 -6.89 -32.61 17.97
N LEU A 379 -7.20 -31.73 17.02
CA LEU A 379 -8.27 -30.72 17.15
C LEU A 379 -9.67 -31.36 17.21
N SER A 380 -9.95 -32.36 16.38
CA SER A 380 -11.24 -33.06 16.38
C SER A 380 -11.47 -33.76 17.73
N ALA A 381 -10.49 -34.54 18.20
CA ALA A 381 -10.55 -35.21 19.50
C ALA A 381 -10.69 -34.21 20.66
N LYS A 382 -10.03 -33.06 20.60
CA LYS A 382 -10.19 -31.97 21.59
C LYS A 382 -11.61 -31.40 21.59
N LEU A 383 -12.19 -31.14 20.41
CA LEU A 383 -13.57 -30.65 20.30
C LEU A 383 -14.59 -31.67 20.83
N ASP A 384 -14.36 -32.97 20.60
CA ASP A 384 -15.23 -34.03 21.13
C ASP A 384 -15.08 -34.15 22.65
N GLN A 385 -13.85 -34.12 23.18
CA GLN A 385 -13.56 -34.12 24.63
C GLN A 385 -14.27 -32.96 25.36
N LEU A 386 -14.29 -31.77 24.75
CA LEU A 386 -14.90 -30.57 25.33
C LEU A 386 -16.42 -30.44 25.04
N GLY A 387 -17.01 -31.37 24.28
CA GLY A 387 -18.42 -31.29 23.86
C GLY A 387 -18.73 -30.18 22.84
N LEU A 388 -17.70 -29.60 22.22
CA LEU A 388 -17.80 -28.44 21.31
C LEU A 388 -17.98 -28.83 19.83
N ALA A 389 -17.70 -30.07 19.45
CA ALA A 389 -17.69 -30.51 18.06
C ALA A 389 -19.00 -30.25 17.30
N GLN A 390 -20.16 -30.40 17.97
CA GLN A 390 -21.46 -30.12 17.35
C GLN A 390 -21.61 -28.64 16.96
N ASN A 391 -21.10 -27.72 17.79
CA ASN A 391 -21.20 -26.27 17.60
C ASN A 391 -19.94 -25.63 16.98
N THR A 392 -19.10 -26.41 16.31
CA THR A 392 -17.89 -25.87 15.68
C THR A 392 -17.98 -26.00 14.16
N ILE A 393 -17.81 -24.88 13.47
CA ILE A 393 -17.54 -24.84 12.03
C ILE A 393 -16.06 -25.13 11.86
N PHE A 394 -15.72 -26.31 11.37
CA PHE A 394 -14.35 -26.72 11.10
C PHE A 394 -14.15 -26.70 9.58
N ILE A 395 -13.20 -25.89 9.11
CA ILE A 395 -12.85 -25.72 7.69
C ILE A 395 -11.39 -26.12 7.49
N PHE A 396 -11.12 -26.82 6.39
CA PHE A 396 -9.77 -27.03 5.85
C PHE A 396 -9.68 -26.51 4.42
N SER A 397 -8.60 -25.81 4.05
CA SER A 397 -8.32 -25.38 2.66
C SER A 397 -6.83 -25.15 2.37
N SER A 398 -6.51 -24.73 1.13
CA SER A 398 -5.18 -24.24 0.70
C SER A 398 -5.29 -22.79 0.19
N ASP A 399 -4.19 -22.03 0.23
CA ASP A 399 -4.15 -20.63 -0.22
C ASP A 399 -3.88 -20.45 -1.73
N ASN A 400 -3.24 -21.42 -2.37
CA ASN A 400 -3.12 -21.54 -3.81
C ASN A 400 -2.85 -23.00 -4.21
N GLY A 401 -2.90 -23.28 -5.52
CA GLY A 401 -2.44 -24.58 -6.02
C GLY A 401 -0.93 -24.76 -5.84
N GLY A 402 -0.44 -26.00 -5.86
CA GLY A 402 0.93 -26.33 -5.47
C GLY A 402 1.99 -26.06 -6.56
N GLU A 403 3.27 -26.06 -6.17
CA GLU A 403 4.40 -25.94 -7.12
C GLU A 403 4.64 -27.28 -7.84
N THR A 404 4.44 -27.29 -9.16
CA THR A 404 4.56 -28.47 -10.05
C THR A 404 5.94 -29.13 -10.13
N ASN A 405 6.93 -28.64 -9.38
CA ASN A 405 8.23 -29.30 -9.20
C ASN A 405 8.23 -30.29 -8.03
N VAL A 406 7.29 -30.16 -7.09
CA VAL A 406 7.23 -30.97 -5.86
C VAL A 406 5.82 -31.46 -5.49
N THR A 407 4.77 -30.88 -6.08
CA THR A 407 3.37 -31.30 -5.91
C THR A 407 2.72 -31.69 -7.24
N SER A 408 1.71 -32.56 -7.19
CA SER A 408 0.71 -32.81 -8.22
C SER A 408 -0.50 -31.87 -8.08
N ASN A 409 -0.90 -31.25 -9.20
CA ASN A 409 -2.22 -30.66 -9.37
C ASN A 409 -3.10 -31.47 -10.34
N ALA A 410 -2.68 -32.68 -10.72
CA ALA A 410 -3.32 -33.47 -11.76
C ALA A 410 -4.80 -33.78 -11.43
N PRO A 411 -5.73 -33.77 -12.41
CA PRO A 411 -5.51 -33.58 -13.85
C PRO A 411 -5.45 -32.11 -14.30
N LEU A 412 -5.46 -31.15 -13.37
CA LEU A 412 -5.50 -29.72 -13.66
C LEU A 412 -4.16 -29.21 -14.21
N ARG A 413 -4.21 -28.16 -15.04
CA ARG A 413 -3.02 -27.55 -15.65
C ARG A 413 -2.38 -26.52 -14.73
N GLY A 414 -1.05 -26.48 -14.71
CA GLY A 414 -0.28 -25.48 -13.99
C GLY A 414 -0.21 -25.70 -12.48
N GLY A 415 0.11 -24.63 -11.76
CA GLY A 415 0.40 -24.62 -10.32
C GLY A 415 0.59 -23.20 -9.81
N LYS A 416 1.16 -23.06 -8.60
CA LYS A 416 1.46 -21.77 -7.96
C LYS A 416 1.94 -20.71 -8.96
N SER A 417 1.41 -19.49 -8.84
CA SER A 417 1.55 -18.33 -9.73
C SER A 417 0.85 -18.37 -11.10
N GLN A 418 0.21 -19.47 -11.49
CA GLN A 418 -0.46 -19.58 -12.80
C GLN A 418 -1.99 -19.47 -12.67
N LEU A 419 -2.65 -18.78 -13.60
CA LEU A 419 -4.13 -18.64 -13.61
C LEU A 419 -4.86 -19.86 -14.18
N TYR A 420 -4.15 -20.91 -14.59
CA TYR A 420 -4.71 -22.22 -14.92
C TYR A 420 -5.29 -22.90 -13.67
N GLU A 421 -6.23 -23.83 -13.83
CA GLU A 421 -6.98 -24.48 -12.76
C GLU A 421 -6.09 -25.06 -11.66
N GLY A 422 -4.93 -25.63 -12.00
CA GLY A 422 -4.00 -26.21 -11.04
C GLY A 422 -3.27 -25.17 -10.18
N GLY A 423 -3.32 -23.88 -10.51
CA GLY A 423 -2.78 -22.79 -9.69
C GLY A 423 -3.80 -22.05 -8.83
N ILE A 424 -5.09 -22.12 -9.17
CA ILE A 424 -6.17 -21.39 -8.49
C ILE A 424 -7.26 -22.28 -7.89
N ARG A 425 -7.41 -23.56 -8.27
CA ARG A 425 -8.36 -24.48 -7.65
C ARG A 425 -7.69 -25.21 -6.50
N VAL A 426 -8.33 -25.24 -5.34
CA VAL A 426 -7.77 -25.72 -4.06
C VAL A 426 -8.69 -26.76 -3.41
N PRO A 427 -8.15 -27.66 -2.55
CA PRO A 427 -9.01 -28.51 -1.73
C PRO A 427 -9.77 -27.65 -0.71
N MET A 428 -10.99 -28.07 -0.36
CA MET A 428 -11.81 -27.42 0.65
C MET A 428 -12.79 -28.43 1.26
N ILE A 429 -12.76 -28.54 2.59
CA ILE A 429 -13.64 -29.44 3.37
C ILE A 429 -14.28 -28.61 4.49
N VAL A 430 -15.58 -28.78 4.72
CA VAL A 430 -16.34 -28.09 5.78
C VAL A 430 -17.14 -29.09 6.60
N ARG A 431 -16.91 -29.15 7.92
CA ARG A 431 -17.66 -29.96 8.89
C ARG A 431 -18.36 -29.02 9.88
N TRP A 432 -19.69 -29.07 9.95
CA TRP A 432 -20.47 -28.35 10.96
C TRP A 432 -21.77 -29.11 11.27
N PRO A 433 -21.76 -30.03 12.26
CA PRO A 433 -22.88 -30.94 12.51
C PRO A 433 -24.19 -30.21 12.85
N ARG A 434 -24.17 -29.24 13.76
CA ARG A 434 -25.35 -28.42 14.12
C ARG A 434 -25.85 -27.57 12.95
N GLY A 435 -24.97 -27.20 12.01
CA GLY A 435 -25.31 -26.51 10.77
C GLY A 435 -26.17 -27.32 9.80
N LYS A 436 -26.31 -28.64 10.04
CA LYS A 436 -27.03 -29.61 9.19
C LYS A 436 -26.51 -29.66 7.76
N LEU A 437 -25.19 -29.56 7.60
CA LEU A 437 -24.52 -29.82 6.33
C LEU A 437 -24.71 -31.31 5.97
N PRO A 438 -24.91 -31.66 4.68
CA PRO A 438 -25.16 -33.04 4.30
C PRO A 438 -23.85 -33.85 4.28
N ALA A 439 -23.63 -34.61 5.35
CA ALA A 439 -22.44 -35.41 5.57
C ALA A 439 -22.11 -36.35 4.39
N GLY A 440 -20.83 -36.41 4.02
CA GLY A 440 -20.29 -37.28 2.99
C GLY A 440 -20.66 -36.87 1.56
N LYS A 441 -21.27 -35.69 1.37
CA LYS A 441 -21.58 -35.15 0.04
C LYS A 441 -20.40 -34.40 -0.56
N VAL A 442 -20.50 -34.25 -1.88
CA VAL A 442 -19.60 -33.43 -2.69
C VAL A 442 -20.38 -32.22 -3.19
N CYS A 443 -19.80 -31.03 -3.11
CA CYS A 443 -20.29 -29.83 -3.79
C CYS A 443 -19.35 -29.52 -4.97
N ASP A 444 -19.94 -29.33 -6.15
CA ASP A 444 -19.23 -28.94 -7.38
C ASP A 444 -19.45 -27.47 -7.75
N GLN A 445 -20.19 -26.72 -6.94
CA GLN A 445 -20.52 -25.33 -7.21
C GLN A 445 -19.29 -24.42 -7.04
N PRO A 446 -19.03 -23.46 -7.95
CA PRO A 446 -17.85 -22.60 -7.88
C PRO A 446 -17.90 -21.60 -6.71
N VAL A 447 -17.06 -21.84 -5.70
CA VAL A 447 -16.85 -20.96 -4.53
C VAL A 447 -15.42 -20.40 -4.55
N VAL A 448 -15.19 -19.25 -3.91
CA VAL A 448 -13.87 -18.60 -3.83
C VAL A 448 -13.62 -18.09 -2.42
N ASN A 449 -12.37 -18.06 -1.98
CA ASN A 449 -12.04 -17.85 -0.56
C ASN A 449 -12.51 -16.52 0.08
N HIS A 450 -12.80 -15.46 -0.70
CA HIS A 450 -13.43 -14.25 -0.16
C HIS A 450 -14.93 -14.43 0.17
N ASP A 451 -15.56 -15.54 -0.23
CA ASP A 451 -16.91 -15.92 0.19
C ASP A 451 -16.97 -16.33 1.67
N PHE A 452 -15.85 -16.77 2.27
CA PHE A 452 -15.84 -17.20 3.67
C PHE A 452 -16.23 -16.08 4.61
N TYR A 453 -15.84 -14.83 4.33
CA TYR A 453 -16.17 -13.67 5.16
C TYR A 453 -17.70 -13.51 5.36
N PRO A 454 -18.52 -13.25 4.33
CA PRO A 454 -19.97 -13.15 4.51
C PRO A 454 -20.60 -14.49 4.93
N THR A 455 -20.05 -15.64 4.54
CA THR A 455 -20.58 -16.95 4.93
C THR A 455 -20.47 -17.21 6.43
N LEU A 456 -19.32 -16.87 7.02
CA LEU A 456 -19.05 -17.07 8.45
C LEU A 456 -19.80 -16.05 9.31
N LEU A 457 -19.95 -14.81 8.85
CA LEU A 457 -20.79 -13.82 9.52
C LEU A 457 -22.28 -14.22 9.50
N GLU A 458 -22.82 -14.69 8.37
CA GLU A 458 -24.19 -15.23 8.32
C GLU A 458 -24.37 -16.44 9.25
N ALA A 459 -23.40 -17.35 9.27
CA ALA A 459 -23.43 -18.52 10.14
C ALA A 459 -23.35 -18.16 11.64
N ALA A 460 -22.68 -17.06 11.98
CA ALA A 460 -22.57 -16.52 13.34
C ALA A 460 -23.75 -15.62 13.76
N GLY A 461 -24.63 -15.24 12.83
CA GLY A 461 -25.68 -14.24 13.07
C GLY A 461 -25.10 -12.85 13.35
N ILE A 462 -24.06 -12.46 12.62
CA ILE A 462 -23.39 -11.16 12.70
C ILE A 462 -23.59 -10.42 11.37
N ASP A 463 -23.95 -9.14 11.42
CA ASP A 463 -24.01 -8.30 10.23
C ASP A 463 -22.61 -7.86 9.78
N ALA A 464 -22.37 -7.79 8.47
CA ALA A 464 -21.15 -7.22 7.93
C ALA A 464 -21.11 -5.69 8.11
N ASP A 465 -19.90 -5.12 8.24
CA ASP A 465 -19.73 -3.67 8.30
C ASP A 465 -20.29 -3.01 7.01
N PRO A 466 -21.27 -2.09 7.12
CA PRO A 466 -21.93 -1.48 5.98
C PRO A 466 -21.04 -0.50 5.20
N SER A 467 -19.90 -0.07 5.76
CA SER A 467 -18.89 0.73 5.04
C SER A 467 -18.02 -0.13 4.11
N GLN A 468 -17.89 -1.43 4.39
CA GLN A 468 -17.06 -2.33 3.62
C GLN A 468 -17.77 -2.85 2.37
N THR A 469 -17.24 -2.50 1.19
CA THR A 469 -17.68 -3.14 -0.07
C THR A 469 -17.15 -4.56 -0.12
N LEU A 470 -18.02 -5.56 0.07
CA LEU A 470 -17.70 -6.97 -0.11
C LEU A 470 -17.76 -7.37 -1.59
N ASP A 471 -16.79 -8.17 -2.04
CA ASP A 471 -16.84 -8.87 -3.33
C ASP A 471 -17.31 -10.33 -3.16
N GLY A 472 -17.18 -10.88 -1.94
CA GLY A 472 -17.66 -12.21 -1.57
C GLY A 472 -19.18 -12.29 -1.48
N VAL A 473 -19.72 -13.48 -1.72
CA VAL A 473 -21.13 -13.79 -1.48
C VAL A 473 -21.22 -14.89 -0.43
N SER A 474 -22.23 -14.84 0.45
CA SER A 474 -22.45 -15.96 1.36
C SER A 474 -22.78 -17.23 0.57
N THR A 475 -22.13 -18.31 0.96
CA THR A 475 -22.30 -19.66 0.40
C THR A 475 -23.01 -20.58 1.40
N LEU A 476 -23.55 -20.06 2.50
CA LEU A 476 -24.17 -20.89 3.55
C LEU A 476 -25.39 -21.68 3.03
N SER A 477 -26.15 -21.13 2.09
CA SER A 477 -27.21 -21.87 1.39
C SER A 477 -26.65 -23.04 0.56
N THR A 478 -25.52 -22.85 -0.10
CA THR A 478 -24.80 -23.89 -0.86
C THR A 478 -24.18 -24.95 0.07
N TRP A 479 -23.79 -24.59 1.29
CA TRP A 479 -23.29 -25.56 2.28
C TRP A 479 -24.40 -26.48 2.79
N ARG A 480 -25.61 -25.95 2.96
CA ARG A 480 -26.80 -26.72 3.38
C ARG A 480 -27.40 -27.54 2.22
N SER A 481 -27.33 -26.99 1.01
CA SER A 481 -27.86 -27.56 -0.23
C SER A 481 -26.79 -27.47 -1.34
N PRO A 482 -25.90 -28.47 -1.49
CA PRO A 482 -24.78 -28.48 -2.43
C PRO A 482 -25.14 -28.26 -3.90
N GLU A 483 -26.42 -28.46 -4.27
CA GLU A 483 -27.00 -28.21 -5.59
C GLU A 483 -27.30 -26.72 -5.86
N LEU A 484 -27.35 -25.87 -4.84
CA LEU A 484 -27.66 -24.45 -4.99
C LEU A 484 -26.42 -23.64 -5.37
N THR A 485 -26.40 -23.09 -6.58
CA THR A 485 -25.35 -22.17 -7.03
C THR A 485 -25.29 -20.91 -6.16
N PRO A 486 -24.08 -20.48 -5.72
CA PRO A 486 -23.89 -19.19 -5.06
C PRO A 486 -24.46 -18.01 -5.87
N LYS A 487 -24.87 -16.93 -5.20
CA LYS A 487 -25.52 -15.75 -5.82
C LYS A 487 -24.56 -14.84 -6.61
N ARG A 488 -23.76 -15.44 -7.51
CA ARG A 488 -22.72 -14.78 -8.33
C ARG A 488 -22.78 -15.30 -9.77
N LYS A 489 -22.64 -14.38 -10.73
CA LYS A 489 -22.64 -14.73 -12.17
C LYS A 489 -21.29 -15.27 -12.66
N ALA A 490 -20.18 -14.64 -12.24
CA ALA A 490 -18.84 -14.99 -12.71
C ALA A 490 -17.78 -14.78 -11.62
N LEU A 491 -16.77 -15.65 -11.61
CA LEU A 491 -15.53 -15.49 -10.87
C LEU A 491 -14.50 -14.72 -11.70
N HIS A 492 -13.60 -14.00 -11.06
CA HIS A 492 -12.61 -13.15 -11.70
C HIS A 492 -11.26 -13.28 -11.00
N TRP A 493 -10.18 -13.07 -11.77
CA TRP A 493 -8.80 -13.02 -11.27
C TRP A 493 -8.06 -11.87 -11.96
N HIS A 494 -7.16 -11.23 -11.22
CA HIS A 494 -6.37 -10.11 -11.73
C HIS A 494 -4.94 -10.21 -11.18
N TYR A 495 -4.01 -10.64 -12.02
CA TYR A 495 -2.63 -10.95 -11.65
C TYR A 495 -1.63 -10.21 -12.56
N PRO A 496 -1.58 -8.86 -12.50
CA PRO A 496 -0.62 -8.08 -13.27
C PRO A 496 0.78 -8.21 -12.66
N LEU A 497 1.71 -8.76 -13.44
CA LEU A 497 3.13 -8.87 -13.07
C LEU A 497 4.01 -8.00 -13.97
N ASP A 498 5.02 -7.35 -13.37
CA ASP A 498 6.06 -6.61 -14.09
C ASP A 498 6.99 -7.53 -14.89
N ARG A 499 7.27 -8.72 -14.34
CA ARG A 499 8.09 -9.77 -14.94
C ARG A 499 7.42 -11.13 -14.70
N PRO A 500 7.64 -12.15 -15.55
CA PRO A 500 7.19 -13.50 -15.26
C PRO A 500 7.64 -13.96 -13.87
N HIS A 501 6.75 -14.66 -13.17
CA HIS A 501 7.05 -15.32 -11.92
C HIS A 501 8.01 -16.50 -12.17
N PHE A 502 8.88 -16.81 -11.20
CA PHE A 502 9.87 -17.89 -11.35
C PHE A 502 9.24 -19.29 -11.43
N LEU A 503 7.97 -19.43 -11.06
CA LEU A 503 7.14 -20.63 -11.23
C LEU A 503 6.25 -20.60 -12.49
N GLY A 504 6.59 -19.76 -13.48
CA GLY A 504 5.95 -19.72 -14.80
C GLY A 504 4.70 -18.82 -14.90
N GLY A 505 4.22 -18.25 -13.79
CA GLY A 505 3.17 -17.24 -13.80
C GLY A 505 3.48 -16.03 -14.67
N VAL A 506 2.48 -15.49 -15.37
CA VAL A 506 2.63 -14.32 -16.25
C VAL A 506 1.53 -13.30 -16.05
N SER A 507 1.86 -12.04 -16.32
CA SER A 507 0.95 -10.89 -16.24
C SER A 507 -0.34 -11.10 -17.03
N SER A 508 -1.44 -11.31 -16.33
CA SER A 508 -2.72 -11.74 -16.90
C SER A 508 -3.91 -11.42 -16.00
N GLY A 509 -5.11 -11.54 -16.55
CA GLY A 509 -6.36 -11.61 -15.79
C GLY A 509 -7.25 -12.72 -16.36
N ALA A 510 -8.20 -13.20 -15.58
CA ALA A 510 -9.12 -14.24 -16.02
C ALA A 510 -10.55 -13.99 -15.54
N ILE A 511 -11.51 -14.56 -16.26
CA ILE A 511 -12.93 -14.62 -15.89
C ILE A 511 -13.43 -16.04 -16.09
N ARG A 512 -14.27 -16.53 -15.18
CA ARG A 512 -15.03 -17.78 -15.34
C ARG A 512 -16.52 -17.51 -15.17
N GLU A 513 -17.31 -17.84 -16.18
CA GLU A 513 -18.78 -17.77 -16.16
C GLU A 513 -19.34 -19.16 -16.55
N GLY A 514 -19.98 -19.84 -15.60
CA GLY A 514 -20.40 -21.23 -15.75
C GLY A 514 -19.21 -22.16 -16.07
N SER A 515 -19.35 -22.97 -17.13
CA SER A 515 -18.30 -23.87 -17.63
C SER A 515 -17.19 -23.17 -18.43
N TRP A 516 -17.30 -21.88 -18.73
CA TRP A 516 -16.37 -21.17 -19.61
C TRP A 516 -15.37 -20.31 -18.84
N LYS A 517 -14.09 -20.40 -19.20
CA LYS A 517 -13.01 -19.61 -18.61
C LYS A 517 -12.17 -18.95 -19.71
N LEU A 518 -11.98 -17.64 -19.62
CA LEU A 518 -11.12 -16.85 -20.48
C LEU A 518 -9.92 -16.34 -19.68
N ILE A 519 -8.71 -16.47 -20.23
CA ILE A 519 -7.49 -15.84 -19.74
C ILE A 519 -7.08 -14.75 -20.74
N GLU A 520 -6.87 -13.51 -20.29
CA GLU A 520 -6.28 -12.42 -21.05
C GLU A 520 -4.84 -12.19 -20.60
N TYR A 521 -3.89 -12.21 -21.55
CA TYR A 521 -2.50 -11.85 -21.31
C TYR A 521 -2.27 -10.35 -21.52
N PHE A 522 -1.63 -9.70 -20.56
CA PHE A 522 -1.29 -8.26 -20.65
C PHE A 522 0.02 -8.00 -21.40
N ASN A 523 0.69 -9.03 -21.92
CA ASN A 523 1.90 -8.87 -22.71
C ASN A 523 1.58 -8.68 -24.20
N PRO A 524 1.81 -7.50 -24.81
CA PRO A 524 1.57 -7.30 -26.25
C PRO A 524 2.57 -8.04 -27.15
N SER A 525 3.68 -8.60 -26.61
CA SER A 525 4.62 -9.41 -27.40
C SER A 525 4.30 -10.91 -27.42
N ARG A 526 3.23 -11.37 -26.76
CA ARG A 526 2.75 -12.76 -26.93
C ARG A 526 2.00 -12.90 -28.25
N SER A 527 2.18 -14.05 -28.91
CA SER A 527 1.48 -14.39 -30.15
C SER A 527 -0.04 -14.48 -29.96
N SER A 528 -0.50 -15.14 -28.89
CA SER A 528 -1.90 -15.08 -28.47
C SER A 528 -2.10 -14.13 -27.29
N ARG A 529 -3.12 -13.28 -27.42
CA ARG A 529 -3.63 -12.41 -26.36
C ARG A 529 -4.60 -13.13 -25.41
N PHE A 530 -5.29 -14.17 -25.90
CA PHE A 530 -6.41 -14.81 -25.22
C PHE A 530 -6.30 -16.33 -25.29
N GLU A 531 -6.63 -17.01 -24.20
CA GLU A 531 -6.89 -18.45 -24.18
C GLU A 531 -8.28 -18.67 -23.59
N LEU A 532 -9.08 -19.56 -24.19
CA LEU A 532 -10.46 -19.83 -23.81
C LEU A 532 -10.69 -21.34 -23.65
N PHE A 533 -11.20 -21.74 -22.50
CA PHE A 533 -11.45 -23.14 -22.15
C PHE A 533 -12.90 -23.40 -21.76
N ASN A 534 -13.37 -24.62 -21.98
CA ASN A 534 -14.60 -25.16 -21.42
C ASN A 534 -14.23 -26.20 -20.36
N LEU A 535 -14.29 -25.81 -19.09
CA LEU A 535 -13.79 -26.59 -17.95
C LEU A 535 -14.59 -27.85 -17.62
N GLU A 536 -15.82 -27.95 -18.12
CA GLU A 536 -16.68 -29.13 -17.99
C GLU A 536 -16.23 -30.25 -18.94
N LYS A 537 -15.78 -29.88 -20.15
CA LYS A 537 -15.26 -30.80 -21.17
C LYS A 537 -13.75 -30.98 -21.13
N ASP A 538 -13.03 -29.98 -20.62
CA ASP A 538 -11.57 -29.96 -20.49
C ASP A 538 -11.14 -29.25 -19.19
N PRO A 539 -11.26 -29.92 -18.02
CA PRO A 539 -10.71 -29.42 -16.75
C PRO A 539 -9.17 -29.36 -16.74
N SER A 540 -8.52 -29.89 -17.79
CA SER A 540 -7.07 -29.85 -17.96
C SER A 540 -6.58 -28.69 -18.84
N GLU A 541 -7.47 -27.83 -19.34
CA GLU A 541 -7.16 -26.63 -20.14
C GLU A 541 -6.12 -26.89 -21.24
N LYS A 542 -6.22 -28.04 -21.93
CA LYS A 542 -5.32 -28.45 -23.02
C LYS A 542 -5.81 -27.94 -24.39
N ARG A 543 -7.11 -27.75 -24.55
CA ARG A 543 -7.75 -27.33 -25.80
C ARG A 543 -8.19 -25.86 -25.70
N ASP A 544 -7.34 -24.97 -26.18
CA ASP A 544 -7.72 -23.57 -26.41
C ASP A 544 -8.77 -23.51 -27.54
N LEU A 545 -9.83 -22.72 -27.30
CA LEU A 545 -10.96 -22.50 -28.21
C LEU A 545 -11.04 -21.04 -28.70
N ALA A 546 -10.11 -20.17 -28.30
CA ALA A 546 -10.19 -18.72 -28.53
C ALA A 546 -10.37 -18.34 -30.02
N GLU A 547 -9.68 -19.02 -30.92
CA GLU A 547 -9.80 -18.80 -32.38
C GLU A 547 -11.17 -19.26 -32.93
N SER A 548 -11.74 -20.34 -32.39
CA SER A 548 -13.02 -20.91 -32.83
C SER A 548 -14.25 -20.22 -32.22
N GLU A 549 -14.14 -19.63 -31.04
CA GLU A 549 -15.24 -19.10 -30.23
C GLU A 549 -15.13 -17.58 -30.02
N THR A 550 -14.69 -16.84 -31.05
CA THR A 550 -14.40 -15.39 -30.99
C THR A 550 -15.52 -14.53 -30.40
N LYS A 551 -16.80 -14.86 -30.66
CA LYS A 551 -17.96 -14.19 -30.03
C LYS A 551 -17.95 -14.30 -28.51
N ARG A 552 -17.57 -15.47 -27.97
CA ARG A 552 -17.49 -15.75 -26.54
C ARG A 552 -16.27 -15.10 -25.91
N VAL A 553 -15.13 -15.07 -26.62
CA VAL A 553 -13.95 -14.29 -26.22
C VAL A 553 -14.34 -12.82 -26.02
N ASN A 554 -15.02 -12.21 -26.99
CA ASN A 554 -15.42 -10.81 -26.92
C ASN A 554 -16.41 -10.51 -25.76
N ASP A 555 -17.41 -11.37 -25.53
CA ASP A 555 -18.36 -11.23 -24.42
C ASP A 555 -17.69 -11.36 -23.05
N LEU A 556 -16.93 -12.44 -22.82
CA LEU A 556 -16.20 -12.65 -21.57
C LEU A 556 -15.12 -11.57 -21.34
N HIS A 557 -14.44 -11.12 -22.39
CA HIS A 557 -13.48 -10.02 -22.29
C HIS A 557 -14.16 -8.70 -21.91
N GLY A 558 -15.30 -8.38 -22.52
CA GLY A 558 -16.11 -7.21 -22.16
C GLY A 558 -16.58 -7.25 -20.70
N LYS A 559 -17.00 -8.41 -20.20
CA LYS A 559 -17.35 -8.63 -18.79
C LYS A 559 -16.14 -8.45 -17.87
N LEU A 560 -14.98 -9.03 -18.20
CA LEU A 560 -13.73 -8.90 -17.44
C LEU A 560 -13.24 -7.44 -17.38
N VAL A 561 -13.28 -6.71 -18.50
CA VAL A 561 -12.98 -5.26 -18.55
C VAL A 561 -13.94 -4.48 -17.65
N SER A 562 -15.24 -4.75 -17.74
CA SER A 562 -16.28 -4.07 -16.94
C SER A 562 -16.17 -4.36 -15.46
N TRP A 563 -15.76 -5.58 -15.07
CA TRP A 563 -15.45 -5.92 -13.69
C TRP A 563 -14.21 -5.18 -13.19
N ARG A 564 -13.09 -5.19 -13.95
CA ARG A 564 -11.87 -4.45 -13.57
C ARG A 564 -12.14 -2.97 -13.32
N GLN A 565 -12.98 -2.34 -14.15
CA GLN A 565 -13.39 -0.94 -13.96
C GLN A 565 -14.16 -0.72 -12.65
N ARG A 566 -15.12 -1.58 -12.30
CA ARG A 566 -15.92 -1.46 -11.07
C ARG A 566 -15.16 -1.81 -9.79
N THR A 567 -14.19 -2.70 -9.86
CA THR A 567 -13.32 -3.08 -8.72
C THR A 567 -12.12 -2.14 -8.56
N GLY A 568 -11.88 -1.24 -9.52
CA GLY A 568 -10.71 -0.34 -9.50
C GLY A 568 -9.39 -1.03 -9.86
N ALA A 569 -9.45 -2.23 -10.46
CA ALA A 569 -8.30 -3.08 -10.72
C ALA A 569 -7.33 -2.44 -11.73
N ARG A 570 -6.11 -2.15 -11.25
CA ARG A 570 -5.08 -1.39 -11.99
C ARG A 570 -4.18 -2.33 -12.81
N ILE A 571 -3.88 -1.98 -14.06
CA ILE A 571 -2.85 -2.68 -14.88
C ILE A 571 -1.65 -1.73 -15.01
N PRO A 572 -0.51 -2.02 -14.35
CA PRO A 572 0.69 -1.22 -14.49
C PRO A 572 1.29 -1.39 -15.89
N SER A 573 1.87 -0.31 -16.41
CA SER A 573 2.65 -0.40 -17.64
C SER A 573 3.98 -1.11 -17.38
N ARG A 574 4.42 -1.88 -18.38
CA ARG A 574 5.68 -2.64 -18.34
C ARG A 574 6.89 -1.73 -18.54
N PRO A 575 8.06 -2.06 -17.94
CA PRO A 575 9.28 -1.32 -18.19
C PRO A 575 9.67 -1.28 -19.68
N LEU A 576 10.18 -0.15 -20.15
CA LEU A 576 10.49 0.12 -21.57
C LEU A 576 11.98 0.39 -21.80
N LEU A 577 12.58 1.28 -21.02
CA LEU A 577 13.98 1.71 -21.14
C LEU A 577 14.86 1.17 -20.01
N ALA A 578 14.26 0.96 -18.84
CA ALA A 578 14.91 0.49 -17.63
C ALA A 578 14.36 -0.87 -17.16
N THR A 579 15.07 -1.52 -16.25
CA THR A 579 14.59 -2.65 -15.45
C THR A 579 14.63 -2.23 -13.97
N PRO A 580 13.51 -2.29 -13.24
CA PRO A 580 13.49 -2.01 -11.81
C PRO A 580 14.35 -3.04 -11.05
N ARG A 581 15.08 -2.54 -10.04
CA ARG A 581 15.98 -3.29 -9.16
C ARG A 581 15.41 -3.29 -7.74
N ASN A 582 16.22 -2.94 -6.75
CA ASN A 582 15.79 -2.87 -5.37
C ASN A 582 14.82 -1.70 -5.19
N LEU A 583 13.80 -1.90 -4.35
CA LEU A 583 12.97 -0.80 -3.86
C LEU A 583 13.85 0.14 -3.03
N ILE A 584 13.74 1.44 -3.29
CA ILE A 584 14.39 2.50 -2.50
C ILE A 584 13.40 2.94 -1.42
N PHE A 585 12.16 3.21 -1.82
CA PHE A 585 11.02 3.32 -0.91
C PHE A 585 9.71 3.12 -1.69
N GLY A 586 8.63 2.78 -0.98
CA GLY A 586 7.26 2.83 -1.47
C GLY A 586 6.28 3.27 -0.40
N GLU A 587 5.08 3.67 -0.83
CA GLU A 587 4.03 4.27 0.00
C GLU A 587 2.66 3.82 -0.52
N HIS A 588 1.78 3.41 0.40
CA HIS A 588 0.43 2.97 0.07
C HIS A 588 -0.65 3.85 0.71
N PHE A 589 -0.24 5.02 1.21
CA PHE A 589 -1.05 6.11 1.75
C PHE A 589 -2.30 5.68 2.51
N SER A 590 -2.16 4.61 3.30
CA SER A 590 -3.20 4.05 4.16
C SER A 590 -2.74 4.08 5.60
N GLU A 591 -3.65 4.00 6.55
CA GLU A 591 -3.33 3.95 7.98
C GLU A 591 -2.31 2.84 8.28
N GLY A 592 -1.30 3.15 9.11
CA GLY A 592 -0.15 2.27 9.36
C GLY A 592 0.85 2.14 8.19
N GLN A 593 0.59 2.76 7.03
CA GLN A 593 1.37 2.69 5.79
C GLN A 593 1.65 4.07 5.15
N VAL A 594 1.82 5.09 5.99
CA VAL A 594 2.30 6.43 5.61
C VAL A 594 3.65 6.67 6.28
N SER A 595 4.72 6.88 5.52
CA SER A 595 6.02 7.17 6.16
C SER A 595 6.11 8.62 6.66
N GLU A 596 6.88 8.81 7.73
CA GLU A 596 7.24 10.14 8.24
C GLU A 596 8.05 10.98 7.23
N ASN A 597 8.53 10.40 6.12
CA ASN A 597 9.33 11.11 5.12
C ASN A 597 8.50 12.11 4.30
N TRP A 598 7.17 12.10 4.37
CA TRP A 598 6.35 13.12 3.73
C TRP A 598 6.15 14.36 4.60
N PHE A 599 6.44 15.54 4.04
CA PHE A 599 6.19 16.82 4.71
C PHE A 599 4.74 17.26 4.50
N PHE A 600 3.82 16.71 5.29
CA PHE A 600 2.40 17.10 5.26
C PHE A 600 2.19 18.57 5.65
N GLN A 601 1.41 19.26 4.82
CA GLN A 601 0.86 20.60 5.03
C GLN A 601 -0.66 20.47 5.14
N LYS A 602 -1.36 21.47 5.70
CA LYS A 602 -2.82 21.41 5.92
C LYS A 602 -3.61 21.08 4.65
N GLU A 603 -3.10 21.48 3.48
CA GLU A 603 -3.67 21.24 2.15
C GLU A 603 -3.68 19.76 1.70
N TRP A 604 -2.95 18.89 2.40
CA TRP A 604 -2.80 17.47 2.09
C TRP A 604 -3.23 16.64 3.29
N GLU A 605 -3.94 15.55 3.03
CA GLU A 605 -4.33 14.60 4.05
C GLU A 605 -4.36 13.18 3.48
N VAL A 606 -4.17 12.18 4.33
CA VAL A 606 -4.51 10.79 4.00
C VAL A 606 -5.91 10.47 4.55
N ASN A 607 -6.82 10.03 3.69
CA ASN A 607 -8.18 9.63 4.06
C ASN A 607 -8.62 8.44 3.18
N GLU A 608 -9.41 7.52 3.73
CA GLU A 608 -9.95 6.36 2.99
C GLU A 608 -8.87 5.56 2.22
N GLY A 609 -7.69 5.36 2.83
CA GLY A 609 -6.57 4.65 2.21
C GLY A 609 -5.85 5.40 1.07
N VAL A 610 -6.07 6.71 0.88
CA VAL A 610 -5.42 7.48 -0.20
C VAL A 610 -4.92 8.86 0.25
N LEU A 611 -3.85 9.34 -0.38
CA LEU A 611 -3.37 10.71 -0.24
C LEU A 611 -4.24 11.65 -1.08
N ARG A 612 -4.94 12.60 -0.44
CA ARG A 612 -5.83 13.58 -1.09
C ARG A 612 -5.30 15.01 -0.95
N ARG A 613 -5.40 15.79 -2.04
CA ARG A 613 -5.34 17.26 -1.99
C ARG A 613 -6.74 17.78 -1.62
N ASN A 614 -6.93 18.22 -0.38
CA ASN A 614 -8.24 18.59 0.16
C ASN A 614 -8.74 19.97 -0.33
N GLU A 615 -9.93 20.38 0.12
CA GLU A 615 -10.61 21.61 -0.30
C GLU A 615 -10.04 22.91 0.31
N LEU A 616 -9.04 22.83 1.19
CA LEU A 616 -8.46 24.02 1.81
C LEU A 616 -7.78 24.93 0.78
N ALA A 617 -8.03 26.23 0.90
CA ALA A 617 -7.73 27.21 -0.12
C ALA A 617 -6.24 27.32 -0.51
N GLY A 618 -6.01 27.58 -1.79
CA GLY A 618 -4.70 27.90 -2.35
C GLY A 618 -4.28 26.94 -3.46
N GLU A 619 -3.84 27.52 -4.57
CA GLU A 619 -3.49 26.77 -5.77
C GLU A 619 -2.04 26.25 -5.76
N ASN A 620 -1.74 25.31 -6.65
CA ASN A 620 -0.37 24.88 -7.00
C ASN A 620 0.46 24.37 -5.81
N LYS A 621 -0.20 23.68 -4.86
CA LYS A 621 0.38 23.21 -3.59
C LYS A 621 1.26 21.97 -3.79
N ARG A 622 2.23 21.78 -2.88
CA ARG A 622 3.23 20.70 -2.94
C ARG A 622 3.21 19.86 -1.67
N LEU A 623 3.34 18.54 -1.86
CA LEU A 623 3.76 17.60 -0.82
C LEU A 623 5.20 17.18 -1.15
N PHE A 624 6.12 17.36 -0.21
CA PHE A 624 7.55 17.09 -0.41
C PHE A 624 7.94 15.78 0.27
N TYR A 625 8.84 15.02 -0.36
CA TYR A 625 9.54 13.92 0.30
C TYR A 625 10.85 14.46 0.92
N LYS A 626 11.15 14.07 2.16
CA LYS A 626 12.38 14.41 2.87
C LYS A 626 13.56 13.63 2.29
N ASP A 627 14.67 14.33 2.08
CA ASP A 627 16.00 13.77 1.77
C ASP A 627 16.05 12.60 0.76
N PRO A 628 15.39 12.68 -0.41
CA PRO A 628 15.54 11.68 -1.45
C PRO A 628 17.00 11.66 -1.98
N SER A 629 17.49 10.50 -2.42
CA SER A 629 18.75 10.36 -3.14
C SER A 629 18.65 9.18 -4.12
N PHE A 630 18.61 9.48 -5.43
CA PHE A 630 18.61 8.46 -6.49
C PHE A 630 18.97 9.05 -7.86
N ARG A 631 19.64 8.27 -8.73
CA ARG A 631 20.01 8.68 -10.09
C ARG A 631 19.16 7.93 -11.13
N ASP A 632 19.60 6.74 -11.53
CA ASP A 632 18.84 5.83 -12.38
C ASP A 632 17.71 5.20 -11.55
N VAL A 633 16.47 5.51 -11.92
CA VAL A 633 15.30 5.23 -11.07
C VAL A 633 14.08 4.88 -11.91
N PHE A 634 13.30 3.92 -11.43
CA PHE A 634 11.99 3.54 -11.94
C PHE A 634 10.96 3.99 -10.90
N ILE A 635 10.12 4.96 -11.23
CA ILE A 635 9.07 5.49 -10.36
C ILE A 635 7.73 5.04 -10.92
N ARG A 636 6.87 4.49 -10.06
CA ARG A 636 5.47 4.18 -10.37
C ARG A 636 4.58 4.82 -9.33
N PHE A 637 3.43 5.34 -9.74
CA PHE A 637 2.42 5.82 -8.81
C PHE A 637 1.04 5.76 -9.43
N ASP A 638 0.05 5.54 -8.56
CA ASP A 638 -1.35 5.54 -8.94
C ASP A 638 -1.95 6.90 -8.61
N PHE A 639 -2.79 7.42 -9.52
CA PHE A 639 -3.38 8.75 -9.38
C PHE A 639 -4.78 8.84 -9.95
N ARG A 640 -5.51 9.85 -9.49
CA ARG A 640 -6.86 10.22 -9.93
C ARG A 640 -6.99 11.75 -9.87
N PHE A 641 -7.56 12.36 -10.91
CA PHE A 641 -7.73 13.82 -10.99
C PHE A 641 -8.86 14.35 -10.10
N ASP A 642 -10.03 13.70 -10.16
CA ASP A 642 -11.31 14.21 -9.67
C ASP A 642 -11.57 15.65 -10.13
N GLU A 643 -11.44 16.64 -9.24
CA GLU A 643 -11.63 18.06 -9.57
C GLU A 643 -10.40 18.69 -10.24
N ALA A 644 -9.21 18.11 -10.07
CA ALA A 644 -7.93 18.68 -10.49
C ALA A 644 -7.78 18.83 -12.02
N ARG A 645 -6.83 19.67 -12.44
CA ARG A 645 -6.53 19.92 -13.87
C ARG A 645 -5.07 19.73 -14.25
N ASP A 646 -4.14 19.83 -13.30
CA ASP A 646 -2.70 19.65 -13.54
C ASP A 646 -2.05 19.00 -12.32
N LEU A 647 -1.70 17.72 -12.45
CA LEU A 647 -0.90 16.95 -11.50
C LEU A 647 0.55 16.96 -11.98
N ARG A 648 1.51 17.10 -11.07
CA ARG A 648 2.92 17.10 -11.43
C ARG A 648 3.75 16.26 -10.48
N LEU A 649 4.56 15.36 -11.05
CA LEU A 649 5.68 14.76 -10.32
C LEU A 649 6.94 15.58 -10.60
N VAL A 650 7.50 16.17 -9.54
CA VAL A 650 8.62 17.11 -9.60
C VAL A 650 9.86 16.44 -9.00
N THR A 651 10.93 16.32 -9.78
CA THR A 651 12.23 15.77 -9.33
C THR A 651 13.37 16.76 -9.61
N GLY A 652 14.48 16.66 -8.89
CA GLY A 652 15.72 17.35 -9.26
C GLY A 652 16.83 17.32 -8.22
N SER A 653 17.88 18.10 -8.43
CA SER A 653 19.15 18.00 -7.69
C SER A 653 19.43 19.21 -6.78
N HIS A 654 20.19 19.01 -5.71
CA HIS A 654 20.68 20.06 -4.80
C HIS A 654 19.53 20.95 -4.26
N GLY A 655 18.41 20.32 -3.90
CA GLY A 655 17.21 21.00 -3.39
C GLY A 655 16.47 21.86 -4.43
N LYS A 656 16.80 21.74 -5.72
CA LYS A 656 16.11 22.40 -6.84
C LYS A 656 15.45 21.34 -7.72
N TYR A 657 14.35 21.69 -8.39
CA TYR A 657 13.77 20.81 -9.40
C TYR A 657 14.56 20.92 -10.71
N ASN A 658 14.69 19.81 -11.44
CA ASN A 658 15.35 19.73 -12.75
C ASN A 658 14.47 19.04 -13.82
N THR A 659 13.51 18.21 -13.42
CA THR A 659 12.60 17.49 -14.30
C THR A 659 11.19 17.44 -13.69
N VAL A 660 10.19 17.76 -14.50
CA VAL A 660 8.78 17.77 -14.13
C VAL A 660 8.00 16.93 -15.15
N LEU A 661 7.27 15.92 -14.69
CA LEU A 661 6.17 15.37 -15.46
C LEU A 661 4.93 16.21 -15.17
N HIS A 662 4.30 16.74 -16.22
CA HIS A 662 2.97 17.33 -16.17
C HIS A 662 1.95 16.32 -16.66
N ILE A 663 0.88 16.12 -15.91
CA ILE A 663 -0.28 15.31 -16.29
C ILE A 663 -1.49 16.24 -16.20
N ARG A 664 -2.16 16.47 -17.32
CA ARG A 664 -3.40 17.23 -17.46
C ARG A 664 -4.52 16.32 -17.95
N ASN A 665 -5.76 16.78 -17.85
CA ASN A 665 -6.94 15.96 -18.17
C ASN A 665 -6.99 15.45 -19.62
N ASP A 666 -6.25 16.09 -20.53
CA ASP A 666 -6.24 15.86 -21.98
C ASP A 666 -4.87 15.44 -22.56
N HIS A 667 -3.77 15.62 -21.82
CA HIS A 667 -2.41 15.22 -22.24
C HIS A 667 -1.42 15.17 -21.07
N PHE A 668 -0.28 14.53 -21.29
CA PHE A 668 0.88 14.60 -20.39
C PHE A 668 2.18 14.84 -21.16
N PHE A 669 3.14 15.49 -20.52
CA PHE A 669 4.43 15.86 -21.11
C PHE A 669 5.53 16.04 -20.06
N ILE A 670 6.79 15.96 -20.49
CA ILE A 670 7.96 16.15 -19.61
C ILE A 670 8.56 17.54 -19.85
N GLN A 671 8.96 18.24 -18.79
CA GLN A 671 9.67 19.51 -18.86
C GLN A 671 10.95 19.47 -18.02
N THR A 672 12.09 19.87 -18.59
CA THR A 672 13.32 20.11 -17.81
C THR A 672 13.38 21.57 -17.33
N ALA A 673 14.10 21.83 -16.25
CA ALA A 673 14.33 23.17 -15.71
C ALA A 673 15.62 23.80 -16.29
N GLN A 674 15.84 25.09 -15.98
CA GLN A 674 17.14 25.74 -16.15
C GLN A 674 18.06 25.37 -14.97
N ASP A 675 19.34 25.13 -15.22
CA ASP A 675 20.34 24.83 -14.19
C ASP A 675 21.68 25.49 -14.50
N SER A 676 22.19 26.24 -13.52
CA SER A 676 23.38 27.08 -13.61
C SER A 676 24.70 26.30 -13.66
N ARG A 677 24.68 24.97 -13.52
CA ARG A 677 25.89 24.11 -13.60
C ARG A 677 26.29 23.74 -15.04
N GLY A 678 25.49 24.12 -16.03
CA GLY A 678 25.79 23.87 -17.44
C GLY A 678 24.97 24.78 -18.35
N PRO A 679 25.10 24.64 -19.68
CA PRO A 679 24.39 25.48 -20.65
C PRO A 679 22.90 25.08 -20.80
N TRP A 680 22.23 24.72 -19.71
CA TRP A 680 20.95 24.04 -19.68
C TRP A 680 19.79 25.01 -19.39
N PHE A 681 18.96 25.24 -20.41
CA PHE A 681 17.69 25.95 -20.28
C PHE A 681 16.50 25.00 -20.22
N SER A 682 15.37 25.51 -19.73
CA SER A 682 14.13 24.73 -19.65
C SER A 682 13.66 24.31 -21.05
N MET A 683 13.33 23.03 -21.23
CA MET A 683 12.77 22.49 -22.46
C MET A 683 11.48 21.70 -22.16
N ARG A 684 10.48 21.78 -23.05
CA ARG A 684 9.33 20.88 -23.05
C ARG A 684 9.62 19.74 -24.03
N HIS A 685 9.74 18.54 -23.50
CA HIS A 685 10.06 17.31 -24.23
C HIS A 685 8.77 16.62 -24.72
N GLY A 686 8.84 15.32 -25.01
CA GLY A 686 7.74 14.55 -25.60
C GLY A 686 6.41 14.71 -24.87
N GLU A 687 5.35 14.47 -25.62
CA GLU A 687 3.97 14.75 -25.24
C GLU A 687 3.07 13.67 -25.81
N CYS A 688 2.04 13.30 -25.05
CA CYS A 688 1.02 12.35 -25.45
C CYS A 688 -0.35 12.89 -25.04
N ALA A 689 -1.26 13.03 -26.01
CA ALA A 689 -2.67 13.22 -25.74
C ALA A 689 -3.23 11.97 -25.03
N TYR A 690 -4.06 12.19 -24.01
CA TYR A 690 -4.76 11.13 -23.28
C TYR A 690 -5.95 11.71 -22.51
N ASP A 691 -7.11 11.07 -22.68
CA ASP A 691 -8.39 11.52 -22.10
C ASP A 691 -8.59 10.90 -20.69
N PHE A 692 -8.16 11.63 -19.66
CA PHE A 692 -8.30 11.21 -18.27
C PHE A 692 -9.70 11.52 -17.73
N LYS A 693 -10.42 10.46 -17.38
CA LYS A 693 -11.77 10.54 -16.81
C LYS A 693 -11.71 10.83 -15.30
N PRO A 694 -12.51 11.78 -14.78
CA PRO A 694 -12.72 11.95 -13.34
C PRO A 694 -13.16 10.64 -12.68
N GLY A 695 -12.87 10.47 -11.38
CA GLY A 695 -13.25 9.25 -10.64
C GLY A 695 -12.43 7.98 -10.98
N LYS A 696 -11.68 7.96 -12.08
CA LYS A 696 -10.91 6.79 -12.52
C LYS A 696 -9.44 6.84 -12.09
N TRP A 697 -8.94 5.71 -11.57
CA TRP A 697 -7.52 5.50 -11.27
C TRP A 697 -6.69 5.19 -12.52
N TYR A 698 -5.47 5.70 -12.53
CA TYR A 698 -4.46 5.50 -13.57
C TYR A 698 -3.10 5.19 -12.95
N VAL A 699 -2.32 4.30 -13.58
CA VAL A 699 -0.94 4.02 -13.20
C VAL A 699 0.00 4.83 -14.09
N MET A 700 0.77 5.76 -13.52
CA MET A 700 1.87 6.39 -14.24
C MET A 700 3.17 5.63 -13.94
N THR A 701 3.96 5.37 -14.98
CA THR A 701 5.34 4.87 -14.85
C THR A 701 6.30 5.90 -15.43
N MET A 702 7.35 6.25 -14.68
CA MET A 702 8.47 7.06 -15.12
C MET A 702 9.78 6.29 -14.99
N GLU A 703 10.56 6.24 -16.06
CA GLU A 703 11.84 5.52 -16.09
C GLU A 703 12.95 6.50 -16.43
N PHE A 704 13.92 6.64 -15.54
CA PHE A 704 15.10 7.46 -15.69
C PHE A 704 16.32 6.55 -15.86
N ILE A 705 17.06 6.73 -16.94
CA ILE A 705 18.26 5.94 -17.23
C ILE A 705 19.30 6.81 -17.97
N GLY A 706 20.35 7.22 -17.26
CA GLY A 706 21.31 8.22 -17.73
C GLY A 706 20.63 9.54 -18.10
N ASP A 707 20.91 10.05 -19.30
CA ASP A 707 20.37 11.32 -19.80
C ASP A 707 18.93 11.23 -20.35
N GLN A 708 18.25 10.11 -20.16
CA GLN A 708 16.91 9.82 -20.71
C GLN A 708 15.85 9.69 -19.61
N VAL A 709 14.64 10.17 -19.93
CA VAL A 709 13.43 9.81 -19.18
C VAL A 709 12.27 9.51 -20.12
N ILE A 710 11.50 8.48 -19.79
CA ILE A 710 10.18 8.22 -20.38
C ILE A 710 9.12 8.21 -19.29
N ALA A 711 8.00 8.86 -19.52
CA ALA A 711 6.78 8.75 -18.72
C ALA A 711 5.71 8.07 -19.57
N HIS A 712 4.96 7.10 -19.03
CA HIS A 712 3.99 6.35 -19.81
C HIS A 712 2.89 5.69 -18.98
N LEU A 713 1.73 5.52 -19.64
CA LEU A 713 0.55 4.78 -19.15
C LEU A 713 0.46 3.37 -19.78
N GLY A 714 1.32 3.08 -20.77
CA GLY A 714 1.25 1.91 -21.61
C GLY A 714 2.28 1.99 -22.75
N PRO A 715 2.51 0.91 -23.50
CA PRO A 715 3.56 0.84 -24.51
C PRO A 715 3.38 1.81 -25.69
N GLN A 716 2.18 2.37 -25.88
CA GLN A 716 1.83 3.32 -26.96
C GLN A 716 1.59 4.75 -26.47
N HIS A 717 1.26 4.94 -25.19
CA HIS A 717 0.94 6.24 -24.61
C HIS A 717 2.10 6.70 -23.73
N PHE A 718 3.02 7.47 -24.31
CA PHE A 718 4.26 7.87 -23.64
C PHE A 718 4.76 9.27 -24.04
N ALA A 719 5.49 9.88 -23.11
CA ALA A 719 6.24 11.12 -23.27
C ALA A 719 7.73 10.82 -23.03
N TYR A 720 8.57 11.03 -24.04
CA TYR A 720 10.02 10.74 -23.98
C TYR A 720 10.87 12.03 -24.05
N ALA A 721 11.94 12.05 -23.27
CA ALA A 721 12.91 13.14 -23.19
C ALA A 721 14.34 12.62 -23.15
N LYS A 722 15.27 13.38 -23.74
CA LYS A 722 16.71 13.18 -23.62
C LYS A 722 17.38 14.54 -23.41
N HIS A 723 18.10 14.71 -22.31
CA HIS A 723 18.70 15.97 -21.91
C HIS A 723 19.72 15.76 -20.77
N PRO A 724 20.95 16.33 -20.82
CA PRO A 724 22.01 16.02 -19.86
C PRO A 724 21.66 16.26 -18.38
N ILE A 725 20.79 17.23 -18.09
CA ILE A 725 20.30 17.51 -16.72
C ILE A 725 19.58 16.31 -16.06
N ILE A 726 19.06 15.36 -16.85
CA ILE A 726 18.32 14.20 -16.37
C ILE A 726 19.27 13.19 -15.68
N ASP A 727 20.53 13.14 -16.09
CA ASP A 727 21.54 12.22 -15.55
C ASP A 727 22.05 12.63 -14.14
N GLN A 728 21.54 13.74 -13.60
CA GLN A 728 21.92 14.21 -12.27
C GLN A 728 21.19 13.43 -11.17
N GLU A 729 21.86 13.28 -10.03
CA GLU A 729 21.25 12.74 -8.81
C GLU A 729 20.05 13.59 -8.36
N ARG A 730 18.96 12.92 -8.00
CA ARG A 730 17.70 13.52 -7.54
C ARG A 730 17.72 13.62 -6.02
N THR A 731 17.94 14.83 -5.53
CA THR A 731 17.86 15.22 -4.11
C THR A 731 16.67 16.15 -3.81
N TYR A 732 15.67 16.12 -4.68
CA TYR A 732 14.40 16.82 -4.55
C TYR A 732 13.32 15.92 -5.16
N LEU A 733 12.23 15.71 -4.43
CA LEU A 733 11.05 14.98 -4.89
C LEU A 733 9.79 15.64 -4.29
N ALA A 734 8.81 15.94 -5.12
CA ALA A 734 7.52 16.44 -4.66
C ALA A 734 6.37 16.08 -5.62
N LEU A 735 5.19 15.83 -5.05
CA LEU A 735 3.91 15.90 -5.76
C LEU A 735 3.45 17.36 -5.75
N GLN A 736 2.98 17.87 -6.88
CA GLN A 736 2.37 19.20 -7.00
C GLN A 736 1.01 19.12 -7.70
N VAL A 737 0.01 19.81 -7.17
CA VAL A 737 -1.36 19.82 -7.72
C VAL A 737 -1.90 21.24 -7.78
N ASP A 738 -2.64 21.58 -8.84
CA ASP A 738 -3.21 22.90 -9.03
C ASP A 738 -4.37 23.23 -8.05
N ARG A 739 -5.27 22.29 -7.76
CA ARG A 739 -6.49 22.49 -6.92
C ARG A 739 -6.89 21.23 -6.12
N SER A 740 -8.03 21.26 -5.44
CA SER A 740 -8.62 20.13 -4.69
C SER A 740 -8.88 18.87 -5.53
N GLY A 741 -9.21 17.78 -4.86
CA GLY A 741 -9.74 16.55 -5.45
C GLY A 741 -8.68 15.51 -5.80
N ALA A 742 -7.49 15.91 -6.25
CA ALA A 742 -6.46 14.98 -6.68
C ALA A 742 -6.12 13.94 -5.60
N CYS A 743 -6.10 12.66 -6.00
CA CYS A 743 -5.76 11.54 -5.13
C CYS A 743 -4.53 10.78 -5.67
N PHE A 744 -3.70 10.26 -4.77
CA PHE A 744 -2.52 9.44 -5.06
C PHE A 744 -2.45 8.22 -4.13
N ASP A 745 -1.88 7.14 -4.65
CA ASP A 745 -1.70 5.86 -3.96
C ASP A 745 -0.50 5.10 -4.59
N ASN A 746 0.00 4.05 -3.92
CA ASN A 746 0.96 3.07 -4.45
C ASN A 746 2.18 3.74 -5.10
N PHE A 747 2.74 4.75 -4.43
CA PHE A 747 3.87 5.53 -4.90
C PHE A 747 5.16 4.75 -4.60
N GLN A 748 5.80 4.21 -5.62
CA GLN A 748 6.96 3.31 -5.50
C GLN A 748 8.15 3.86 -6.29
N VAL A 749 9.33 3.80 -5.67
CA VAL A 749 10.60 4.25 -6.23
C VAL A 749 11.60 3.10 -6.14
N PHE A 750 12.03 2.58 -7.29
CA PHE A 750 13.02 1.51 -7.40
C PHE A 750 14.29 2.05 -8.04
N GLY A 751 15.46 1.57 -7.60
CA GLY A 751 16.69 1.74 -8.37
C GLY A 751 16.54 1.08 -9.74
N ALA A 752 17.24 1.57 -10.76
CA ALA A 752 17.10 1.07 -12.12
C ALA A 752 18.43 0.61 -12.75
N SER A 753 18.34 -0.28 -13.73
CA SER A 753 19.40 -0.55 -14.71
C SER A 753 18.84 -0.44 -16.13
N ARG A 754 19.69 -0.46 -17.16
CA ARG A 754 19.22 -0.57 -18.56
C ARG A 754 18.36 -1.82 -18.77
N HIS A 755 17.31 -1.69 -19.58
CA HIS A 755 16.47 -2.82 -20.01
C HIS A 755 17.22 -3.71 -21.02
N PRO A 756 17.08 -5.05 -21.01
CA PRO A 756 17.74 -5.92 -21.99
C PRO A 756 17.40 -5.57 -23.44
N GLU A 757 16.13 -5.23 -23.71
CA GLU A 757 15.65 -4.84 -25.03
C GLU A 757 15.69 -3.31 -25.27
N GLN A 758 16.43 -2.53 -24.45
CA GLN A 758 16.41 -1.06 -24.48
C GLN A 758 16.58 -0.49 -25.89
N LYS A 759 17.49 -1.05 -26.71
CA LYS A 759 17.73 -0.58 -28.08
C LYS A 759 16.47 -0.72 -28.97
N ALA A 760 15.87 -1.90 -28.99
CA ALA A 760 14.67 -2.17 -29.80
C ALA A 760 13.46 -1.36 -29.31
N ASN A 761 13.34 -1.16 -27.98
CA ASN A 761 12.34 -0.28 -27.40
C ASN A 761 12.58 1.19 -27.78
N LEU A 762 13.83 1.67 -27.81
CA LEU A 762 14.16 3.04 -28.23
C LEU A 762 13.82 3.27 -29.72
N GLU A 763 14.17 2.32 -30.59
CA GLU A 763 13.82 2.34 -32.02
C GLU A 763 12.29 2.29 -32.26
N ARG A 764 11.54 1.66 -31.36
CA ARG A 764 10.08 1.68 -31.37
C ARG A 764 9.52 3.02 -30.84
N ILE A 765 10.09 3.54 -29.76
CA ILE A 765 9.74 4.82 -29.14
C ILE A 765 9.93 5.98 -30.12
N GLU A 766 11.07 6.08 -30.81
CA GLU A 766 11.29 7.17 -31.77
C GLU A 766 10.37 7.04 -33.01
N ARG A 767 10.02 5.82 -33.44
CA ARG A 767 9.01 5.62 -34.52
C ARG A 767 7.58 5.94 -34.10
N GLN A 768 7.22 5.74 -32.83
CA GLN A 768 5.88 6.01 -32.28
C GLN A 768 5.76 7.43 -31.67
N ARG A 769 6.86 8.19 -31.63
CA ARG A 769 6.90 9.53 -31.04
C ARG A 769 5.97 10.48 -31.79
N GLY A 770 5.00 11.05 -31.06
CA GLY A 770 4.00 11.95 -31.63
C GLY A 770 2.81 11.24 -32.28
N GLN A 771 2.65 9.92 -32.11
CA GLN A 771 1.46 9.17 -32.56
C GLN A 771 0.14 9.72 -31.98
N PHE A 772 0.19 10.26 -30.76
CA PHE A 772 -0.95 10.88 -30.07
C PHE A 772 -0.64 12.36 -29.77
N PRO A 773 -0.67 13.26 -30.78
CA PRO A 773 -0.30 14.65 -30.59
C PRO A 773 -1.43 15.44 -29.90
N PHE A 774 -1.07 16.33 -28.97
CA PHE A 774 -2.02 17.29 -28.41
C PHE A 774 -2.10 18.55 -29.31
N ARG A 775 -3.32 18.98 -29.67
CA ARG A 775 -3.54 20.20 -30.47
C ARG A 775 -3.34 21.43 -29.59
N LYS A 776 -2.40 22.29 -29.99
CA LYS A 776 -2.03 23.52 -29.28
C LYS A 776 -2.61 24.74 -29.98
N SER A 777 -2.68 25.87 -29.28
CA SER A 777 -2.80 27.17 -29.95
C SER A 777 -1.50 27.52 -30.71
N LEU A 778 -1.59 28.32 -31.77
CA LEU A 778 -0.39 28.81 -32.50
C LEU A 778 0.62 29.49 -31.56
N ARG A 779 0.11 30.19 -30.54
CA ARG A 779 0.93 30.86 -29.52
C ARG A 779 1.70 29.87 -28.66
N GLU A 780 1.06 28.82 -28.18
CA GLU A 780 1.74 27.77 -27.41
C GLU A 780 2.77 27.04 -28.26
N GLU A 781 2.45 26.72 -29.52
CA GLU A 781 3.37 26.04 -30.42
C GLU A 781 4.61 26.90 -30.72
N HIS A 782 4.42 28.19 -31.02
CA HIS A 782 5.49 29.18 -31.13
C HIS A 782 6.34 29.23 -29.85
N ASP A 783 5.73 29.43 -28.68
CA ASP A 783 6.45 29.65 -27.42
C ASP A 783 7.21 28.38 -26.97
N ILE A 784 6.67 27.19 -27.23
CA ILE A 784 7.34 25.90 -27.00
C ILE A 784 8.49 25.70 -27.99
N ARG A 785 8.27 25.91 -29.30
CA ARG A 785 9.30 25.76 -30.33
C ARG A 785 10.47 26.69 -30.06
N LYS A 786 10.17 27.96 -29.75
CA LYS A 786 11.13 29.00 -29.39
C LYS A 786 11.97 28.64 -28.17
N ARG A 787 11.33 28.19 -27.09
CA ARG A 787 12.00 27.76 -25.86
C ARG A 787 12.96 26.59 -26.11
N ASN A 788 12.48 25.58 -26.84
CA ASN A 788 13.28 24.39 -27.13
C ASN A 788 14.47 24.69 -28.05
N LEU A 789 14.30 25.61 -29.03
CA LEU A 789 15.39 26.07 -29.88
C LEU A 789 16.44 26.88 -29.11
N HIS A 790 16.01 27.79 -28.23
CA HIS A 790 16.90 28.54 -27.36
C HIS A 790 17.78 27.61 -26.52
N ALA A 791 17.19 26.62 -25.85
CA ALA A 791 17.93 25.64 -25.07
C ALA A 791 18.88 24.78 -25.92
N ARG A 792 18.38 24.23 -27.04
CA ARG A 792 19.18 23.39 -27.94
C ARG A 792 20.37 24.15 -28.52
N PHE A 793 20.16 25.33 -29.11
CA PHE A 793 21.25 26.11 -29.68
C PHE A 793 22.22 26.64 -28.61
N HIS A 794 21.77 26.90 -27.38
CA HIS A 794 22.69 27.26 -26.30
C HIS A 794 23.61 26.09 -25.91
N MET A 795 23.08 24.86 -25.94
CA MET A 795 23.84 23.64 -25.70
C MET A 795 24.77 23.27 -26.88
N GLU A 796 24.33 23.47 -28.13
CA GLU A 796 24.98 22.90 -29.33
C GLU A 796 25.72 23.92 -30.22
N ASP A 797 25.32 25.21 -30.26
CA ASP A 797 25.90 26.24 -31.15
C ASP A 797 26.65 27.32 -30.35
N SER A 798 27.99 27.34 -30.49
CA SER A 798 28.86 28.30 -29.80
C SER A 798 28.63 29.75 -30.20
N ARG A 799 28.10 30.03 -31.40
CA ARG A 799 27.77 31.39 -31.84
C ARG A 799 26.51 31.89 -31.15
N TYR A 800 25.49 31.02 -31.06
CA TYR A 800 24.28 31.34 -30.32
C TYR A 800 24.57 31.49 -28.83
N ARG A 801 25.43 30.63 -28.26
CA ARG A 801 25.87 30.75 -26.87
C ARG A 801 26.46 32.13 -26.55
N LYS A 802 27.36 32.66 -27.39
CA LYS A 802 27.89 34.02 -27.24
C LYS A 802 26.82 35.11 -27.25
N LEU A 803 25.76 34.96 -28.05
CA LEU A 803 24.63 35.89 -28.05
C LEU A 803 23.81 35.80 -26.74
N VAL A 804 23.70 34.62 -26.14
CA VAL A 804 23.09 34.45 -24.81
C VAL A 804 23.97 35.06 -23.72
N GLU A 805 25.27 34.72 -23.71
CA GLU A 805 26.27 35.25 -22.78
C GLU A 805 26.29 36.80 -22.81
N GLN A 806 26.20 37.43 -23.99
CA GLN A 806 26.12 38.89 -24.12
C GLN A 806 24.87 39.48 -23.42
N VAL A 807 23.71 38.83 -23.54
CA VAL A 807 22.48 39.26 -22.84
C VAL A 807 22.61 39.04 -21.33
N GLU A 808 23.18 37.92 -20.91
CA GLU A 808 23.39 37.61 -19.49
C GLU A 808 24.39 38.57 -18.82
N LEU A 809 25.49 38.92 -19.49
CA LEU A 809 26.46 39.91 -19.00
C LEU A 809 25.80 41.28 -18.78
N LEU A 810 24.97 41.75 -19.73
CA LEU A 810 24.25 43.03 -19.61
C LEU A 810 23.14 42.97 -18.53
N ASP A 811 22.47 41.83 -18.37
CA ASP A 811 21.49 41.62 -17.30
C ASP A 811 22.16 41.51 -15.91
N GLN A 812 23.38 40.96 -15.82
CA GLN A 812 24.22 40.94 -14.62
C GLN A 812 24.76 42.33 -14.29
N GLU A 813 25.29 43.07 -15.27
CA GLU A 813 25.76 44.44 -15.13
C GLU A 813 24.65 45.37 -14.63
N ARG A 814 23.44 45.27 -15.22
CA ARG A 814 22.27 46.01 -14.74
C ARG A 814 21.96 45.71 -13.27
N LYS A 815 22.11 44.45 -12.85
CA LYS A 815 21.87 44.04 -11.47
C LYS A 815 22.96 44.51 -10.50
N ALA A 816 24.22 44.52 -10.94
CA ALA A 816 25.36 44.96 -10.14
C ALA A 816 25.39 46.50 -9.97
N ARG A 817 25.11 47.26 -11.03
CA ARG A 817 25.03 48.73 -11.00
C ARG A 817 23.80 49.25 -10.23
N TYR A 818 22.69 48.51 -10.27
CA TYR A 818 21.39 48.96 -9.76
C TYR A 818 20.70 47.89 -8.88
N PRO A 819 21.33 47.46 -7.77
CA PRO A 819 20.85 46.33 -6.97
C PRO A 819 19.46 46.57 -6.38
N ASP A 820 19.12 47.79 -5.98
CA ASP A 820 17.83 48.10 -5.35
C ASP A 820 16.65 48.02 -6.33
N ALA A 821 16.90 48.21 -7.62
CA ALA A 821 15.90 48.08 -8.68
C ALA A 821 15.80 46.66 -9.26
N PHE A 822 16.87 45.84 -9.21
CA PHE A 822 16.93 44.55 -9.92
C PHE A 822 17.31 43.33 -9.07
N SER A 823 17.53 43.48 -7.77
CA SER A 823 17.60 42.33 -6.86
C SER A 823 16.29 41.56 -6.83
N SER A 824 16.38 40.23 -6.73
CA SER A 824 15.19 39.39 -6.60
C SER A 824 14.65 39.44 -5.16
N SER A 825 13.33 39.29 -5.01
CA SER A 825 12.70 39.14 -3.69
C SER A 825 13.23 37.92 -2.92
N LYS A 826 13.79 36.92 -3.63
CA LYS A 826 14.45 35.76 -3.03
C LYS A 826 15.79 36.13 -2.36
N GLU A 827 16.57 37.02 -2.96
CA GLU A 827 17.84 37.49 -2.39
C GLU A 827 17.61 38.42 -1.20
N PHE A 828 16.57 39.25 -1.26
CA PHE A 828 16.12 40.05 -0.13
C PHE A 828 15.71 39.16 1.06
N ARG A 829 14.84 38.17 0.84
CA ARG A 829 14.47 37.16 1.85
C ARG A 829 15.64 36.34 2.38
N LYS A 830 16.66 36.09 1.55
CA LYS A 830 17.89 35.41 2.01
C LYS A 830 18.62 36.27 3.06
N LYS A 831 18.79 37.57 2.83
CA LYS A 831 19.36 38.50 3.82
C LYS A 831 18.55 38.52 5.12
N ILE A 832 17.22 38.61 5.05
CA ILE A 832 16.34 38.53 6.24
C ILE A 832 16.48 37.17 6.97
N THR A 833 16.63 36.07 6.23
CA THR A 833 16.81 34.73 6.82
C THR A 833 18.17 34.60 7.52
N GLU A 834 19.22 35.18 6.95
CA GLU A 834 20.57 35.22 7.54
C GLU A 834 20.59 36.10 8.79
N GLU A 835 19.97 37.27 8.74
CA GLU A 835 19.81 38.17 9.89
C GLU A 835 18.96 37.54 11.01
N ARG A 836 17.87 36.84 10.67
CA ARG A 836 17.06 36.09 11.65
C ARG A 836 17.86 34.97 12.33
N LYS A 837 18.78 34.30 11.60
CA LYS A 837 19.68 33.30 12.20
C LYS A 837 20.70 33.94 13.14
N ARG A 838 21.27 35.09 12.74
CA ARG A 838 22.21 35.87 13.54
C ARG A 838 21.57 36.31 14.86
N LEU A 839 20.40 36.96 14.81
CA LEU A 839 19.65 37.40 15.98
C LEU A 839 19.25 36.22 16.89
N LEU A 840 18.92 35.04 16.35
CA LEU A 840 18.62 33.85 17.16
C LEU A 840 19.83 33.33 17.96
N GLN A 841 21.05 33.64 17.54
CA GLN A 841 22.30 33.27 18.20
C GLN A 841 22.82 34.37 19.13
N GLU A 842 22.69 35.63 18.72
CA GLU A 842 23.33 36.79 19.35
C GLU A 842 22.40 37.58 20.29
N ASP A 843 21.08 37.49 20.13
CA ASP A 843 20.09 38.32 20.86
C ASP A 843 19.13 37.45 21.72
N PRO A 844 19.31 37.43 23.06
CA PRO A 844 18.41 36.76 23.97
C PRO A 844 16.98 37.32 24.02
N ALA A 845 16.80 38.63 23.78
CA ALA A 845 15.49 39.27 23.74
C ALA A 845 14.73 38.84 22.47
N PHE A 846 15.41 38.75 21.33
CA PHE A 846 14.83 38.20 20.10
C PHE A 846 14.34 36.78 20.31
N LYS A 847 15.17 35.94 20.96
CA LYS A 847 14.84 34.55 21.27
C LYS A 847 13.61 34.42 22.18
N GLU A 848 13.47 35.29 23.20
CA GLU A 848 12.30 35.28 24.08
C GLU A 848 11.03 35.84 23.41
N THR A 849 11.10 36.97 22.68
CA THR A 849 9.95 37.50 21.93
C THR A 849 9.49 36.49 20.87
N LEU A 850 10.41 35.84 20.16
CA LEU A 850 10.08 34.75 19.23
C LEU A 850 9.42 33.55 19.96
N SER A 851 9.94 33.16 21.14
CA SER A 851 9.39 32.07 21.96
C SER A 851 8.01 32.40 22.55
N ALA A 852 7.72 33.68 22.81
CA ALA A 852 6.37 34.16 23.13
C ALA A 852 5.40 33.95 21.95
N THR A 853 5.81 34.25 20.71
CA THR A 853 4.93 33.99 19.54
C THR A 853 4.60 32.50 19.37
N PHE A 854 5.57 31.61 19.62
CA PHE A 854 5.33 30.16 19.58
C PHE A 854 4.38 29.70 20.70
N ARG A 855 4.54 30.19 21.94
CA ARG A 855 3.62 29.88 23.05
C ARG A 855 2.19 30.32 22.75
N ALA A 856 1.99 31.54 22.24
CA ALA A 856 0.67 32.06 21.92
C ALA A 856 -0.01 31.27 20.79
N ARG A 857 0.72 30.90 19.72
CA ARG A 857 0.20 30.02 18.66
C ARG A 857 -0.16 28.63 19.18
N LYS A 858 0.67 28.04 20.06
CA LYS A 858 0.39 26.76 20.71
C LYS A 858 -0.87 26.80 21.59
N ALA A 859 -1.17 27.95 22.21
CA ALA A 859 -2.42 28.14 22.96
C ALA A 859 -3.66 28.15 22.04
N VAL A 860 -3.57 28.74 20.84
CA VAL A 860 -4.62 28.66 19.81
C VAL A 860 -4.84 27.21 19.35
N GLU A 861 -3.76 26.49 19.00
CA GLU A 861 -3.85 25.08 18.59
C GLU A 861 -4.41 24.19 19.72
N GLY A 862 -3.95 24.39 20.97
CA GLY A 862 -4.45 23.69 22.14
C GLY A 862 -5.93 23.94 22.41
N TYR A 863 -6.43 25.15 22.13
CA TYR A 863 -7.87 25.42 22.19
C TYR A 863 -8.65 24.66 21.10
N LEU A 864 -8.14 24.59 19.86
CA LEU A 864 -8.79 23.81 18.80
C LEU A 864 -8.81 22.31 19.12
N MET A 865 -7.74 21.76 19.70
CA MET A 865 -7.70 20.38 20.20
C MET A 865 -8.66 20.17 21.38
N MET A 866 -8.81 21.13 22.29
CA MET A 866 -9.81 21.06 23.37
C MET A 866 -11.24 21.04 22.82
N MET A 867 -11.51 21.76 21.72
CA MET A 867 -12.82 21.78 21.06
C MET A 867 -13.07 20.59 20.12
N ASN A 868 -12.04 19.84 19.75
CA ASN A 868 -12.15 18.56 19.05
C ASN A 868 -11.04 17.59 19.50
N PRO A 869 -11.25 16.83 20.61
CA PRO A 869 -10.19 16.04 21.23
C PRO A 869 -9.54 14.97 20.34
N SER A 870 -10.25 14.42 19.34
CA SER A 870 -9.70 13.39 18.44
C SER A 870 -8.41 13.83 17.74
N ILE A 871 -8.26 15.13 17.48
CA ILE A 871 -7.08 15.72 16.82
C ILE A 871 -5.80 15.48 17.62
N ALA A 872 -5.89 15.30 18.94
CA ALA A 872 -4.74 14.95 19.76
C ALA A 872 -4.17 13.58 19.37
N GLU A 873 -5.04 12.62 19.08
CA GLU A 873 -4.75 11.22 18.75
C GLU A 873 -4.48 11.01 17.24
N GLU A 874 -4.91 11.93 16.37
CA GLU A 874 -4.63 11.88 14.94
C GLU A 874 -3.13 12.00 14.60
N GLU A 875 -2.68 11.13 13.69
CA GLU A 875 -1.34 11.17 13.08
C GLU A 875 -1.09 12.45 12.25
N ASP A 876 0.19 12.77 12.05
CA ASP A 876 0.67 14.02 11.44
C ASP A 876 0.11 14.28 10.03
N PHE A 877 -0.23 13.22 9.30
CA PHE A 877 -0.84 13.26 7.97
C PHE A 877 -2.33 13.66 7.95
N ARG A 878 -3.02 13.67 9.10
CA ARG A 878 -4.40 14.18 9.27
C ARG A 878 -4.43 15.46 10.09
N LYS A 879 -3.66 15.48 11.18
CA LYS A 879 -3.71 16.48 12.25
C LYS A 879 -3.76 17.93 11.75
N LYS A 880 -2.91 18.30 10.79
CA LYS A 880 -2.83 19.69 10.25
C LYS A 880 -4.07 20.10 9.46
N ALA A 881 -4.69 19.18 8.72
CA ALA A 881 -5.93 19.43 7.98
C ALA A 881 -7.12 19.50 8.93
N SER A 882 -7.19 18.62 9.92
CA SER A 882 -8.23 18.60 10.95
C SER A 882 -8.19 19.83 11.87
N LEU A 883 -6.99 20.32 12.21
CA LEU A 883 -6.81 21.61 12.90
C LEU A 883 -7.39 22.78 12.10
N GLU A 884 -7.10 22.89 10.79
CA GLU A 884 -7.62 23.99 9.96
C GLU A 884 -9.15 23.90 9.75
N ARG A 885 -9.69 22.69 9.58
CA ARG A 885 -11.15 22.44 9.52
C ARG A 885 -11.82 22.88 10.83
N THR A 886 -11.24 22.51 11.97
CA THR A 886 -11.73 22.89 13.31
C THR A 886 -11.62 24.40 13.52
N ARG A 887 -10.51 25.03 13.10
CA ARG A 887 -10.32 26.49 13.12
C ARG A 887 -11.44 27.21 12.37
N THR A 888 -11.84 26.68 11.23
CA THR A 888 -12.91 27.24 10.38
C THR A 888 -14.26 27.18 11.08
N LYS A 889 -14.54 26.09 11.83
CA LYS A 889 -15.76 25.92 12.62
C LYS A 889 -15.87 26.90 13.81
N TYR A 890 -14.74 27.21 14.47
CA TYR A 890 -14.69 28.06 15.67
C TYR A 890 -14.22 29.51 15.41
N LEU A 891 -14.19 29.95 14.15
CA LEU A 891 -13.66 31.26 13.76
C LEU A 891 -14.29 32.45 14.51
N ASN A 892 -15.57 32.34 14.85
CA ASN A 892 -16.36 33.37 15.52
C ASN A 892 -16.48 33.16 17.05
N ASP A 893 -15.80 32.17 17.63
CA ASP A 893 -15.87 31.91 19.07
C ASP A 893 -15.14 33.01 19.88
N PRO A 894 -15.73 33.59 20.94
CA PRO A 894 -15.12 34.68 21.70
C PRO A 894 -13.78 34.32 22.38
N LYS A 895 -13.59 33.06 22.80
CA LYS A 895 -12.36 32.58 23.45
C LYS A 895 -11.29 32.29 22.40
N TYR A 896 -11.66 31.72 21.25
CA TYR A 896 -10.78 31.64 20.08
C TYR A 896 -10.29 33.03 19.64
N LEU A 897 -11.20 34.00 19.48
CA LEU A 897 -10.88 35.38 19.11
C LEU A 897 -10.05 36.13 20.17
N LYS A 898 -10.09 35.72 21.45
CA LYS A 898 -9.18 36.24 22.48
C LYS A 898 -7.76 35.70 22.29
N LEU A 899 -7.62 34.38 22.16
CA LEU A 899 -6.32 33.72 21.95
C LEU A 899 -5.68 34.16 20.62
N LEU A 900 -6.48 34.39 19.58
CA LEU A 900 -6.00 34.93 18.31
C LEU A 900 -5.43 36.35 18.49
N ARG A 901 -6.14 37.24 19.19
CA ARG A 901 -5.63 38.59 19.52
C ARG A 901 -4.37 38.57 20.38
N GLU A 902 -4.24 37.61 21.30
CA GLU A 902 -3.01 37.42 22.08
C GLU A 902 -1.83 36.93 21.21
N ALA A 903 -2.08 36.04 20.24
CA ALA A 903 -1.09 35.60 19.26
C ALA A 903 -0.72 36.69 18.24
N GLU A 904 -1.68 37.52 17.83
CA GLU A 904 -1.47 38.71 17.00
C GLU A 904 -0.66 39.76 17.76
N ALA A 905 -0.99 40.08 19.01
CA ALA A 905 -0.23 41.03 19.83
C ALA A 905 1.24 40.58 20.03
N ALA A 906 1.48 39.28 20.28
CA ALA A 906 2.83 38.75 20.32
C ALA A 906 3.57 38.86 18.97
N GLN A 907 2.84 38.68 17.85
CA GLN A 907 3.38 38.79 16.51
C GLN A 907 3.66 40.23 16.08
N GLU A 908 2.84 41.20 16.49
CA GLU A 908 3.09 42.63 16.29
C GLU A 908 4.24 43.11 17.17
N LYS A 909 4.33 42.69 18.43
CA LYS A 909 5.52 42.99 19.26
C LYS A 909 6.82 42.49 18.59
N LEU A 910 6.81 41.29 18.01
CA LEU A 910 7.98 40.78 17.27
C LEU A 910 8.33 41.63 16.02
N LYS A 911 7.34 42.30 15.41
CA LYS A 911 7.57 43.25 14.31
C LYS A 911 8.04 44.62 14.80
N GLU A 912 7.53 45.11 15.93
CA GLU A 912 7.92 46.37 16.56
C GLU A 912 9.36 46.31 17.10
N ASP A 913 9.71 45.22 17.79
CA ASP A 913 11.05 44.98 18.32
C ASP A 913 12.09 44.74 17.18
N TYR A 914 11.68 44.14 16.06
CA TYR A 914 12.57 43.71 14.96
C TYR A 914 12.03 44.02 13.54
N PRO A 915 11.73 45.29 13.20
CA PRO A 915 11.09 45.68 11.94
C PRO A 915 11.91 45.30 10.71
N GLN A 916 13.24 45.23 10.83
CA GLN A 916 14.16 44.79 9.77
C GLN A 916 13.88 43.35 9.28
N LEU A 917 13.23 42.51 10.10
CA LEU A 917 12.86 41.14 9.72
C LEU A 917 11.53 41.03 8.98
N PHE A 918 10.78 42.13 8.85
CA PHE A 918 9.42 42.16 8.29
C PHE A 918 9.23 43.17 7.15
N ALA A 919 10.31 43.85 6.71
CA ALA A 919 10.32 44.79 5.57
C ALA A 919 10.06 44.15 4.17
N ASP A 920 9.52 42.93 4.13
CA ASP A 920 9.24 42.15 2.91
C ASP A 920 8.13 42.79 2.05
N ASP A 921 7.17 43.48 2.68
CA ASP A 921 6.00 44.08 2.01
C ASP A 921 6.28 45.47 1.39
N GLU A 922 7.27 46.21 1.91
CA GLU A 922 7.70 47.48 1.32
C GLU A 922 8.65 47.30 0.12
N PHE A 923 9.34 46.15 0.05
CA PHE A 923 10.35 45.88 -0.98
C PHE A 923 9.84 46.03 -2.42
N PRO A 924 8.63 45.53 -2.80
CA PRO A 924 8.09 45.76 -4.15
C PRO A 924 7.87 47.24 -4.47
N GLN A 925 7.47 48.05 -3.49
CA GLN A 925 7.22 49.49 -3.66
C GLN A 925 8.54 50.24 -3.82
N LYS A 926 9.50 50.05 -2.90
CA LYS A 926 10.86 50.62 -2.97
C LYS A 926 11.57 50.26 -4.28
N ARG A 927 11.50 48.99 -4.70
CA ARG A 927 12.02 48.52 -5.99
C ARG A 927 11.33 49.17 -7.20
N ASN A 928 10.01 49.38 -7.13
CA ASN A 928 9.27 50.05 -8.21
C ASN A 928 9.58 51.55 -8.28
N GLN A 929 9.75 52.23 -7.15
CA GLN A 929 10.20 53.61 -7.07
C GLN A 929 11.61 53.77 -7.67
N ALA A 930 12.58 52.97 -7.20
CA ALA A 930 13.94 52.96 -7.76
C ALA A 930 13.94 52.74 -9.28
N ARG A 931 13.08 51.83 -9.80
CA ARG A 931 12.89 51.65 -11.25
C ARG A 931 12.30 52.86 -11.97
N GLN A 932 11.43 53.65 -11.33
CA GLN A 932 10.87 54.86 -11.93
C GLN A 932 11.90 55.98 -11.97
N GLU A 933 12.68 56.15 -10.92
CA GLU A 933 13.77 57.13 -10.84
C GLU A 933 14.84 56.84 -11.90
N LEU A 934 15.25 55.57 -12.03
CA LEU A 934 16.19 55.12 -13.07
C LEU A 934 15.72 55.35 -14.51
N LYS A 935 14.42 55.53 -14.79
CA LYS A 935 13.97 55.90 -16.16
C LYS A 935 14.53 57.24 -16.63
N LYS A 936 15.03 58.09 -15.73
CA LYS A 936 15.65 59.38 -16.07
C LYS A 936 17.17 59.27 -16.27
N ASP A 937 17.83 58.27 -15.69
CA ASP A 937 19.28 58.04 -15.75
C ASP A 937 19.77 57.74 -17.19
N PRO A 938 20.67 58.57 -17.78
CA PRO A 938 21.24 58.32 -19.11
C PRO A 938 22.07 57.02 -19.21
N ALA A 939 22.80 56.65 -18.17
CA ALA A 939 23.61 55.43 -18.14
C ALA A 939 22.71 54.19 -18.13
N PHE A 940 21.63 54.22 -17.35
CA PHE A 940 20.60 53.17 -17.35
C PHE A 940 19.93 53.03 -18.73
N LYS A 941 19.57 54.16 -19.37
CA LYS A 941 19.01 54.13 -20.75
C LYS A 941 19.96 53.50 -21.76
N SER A 942 21.25 53.85 -21.70
CA SER A 942 22.27 53.29 -22.60
C SER A 942 22.43 51.78 -22.39
N LEU A 943 22.52 51.33 -21.13
CA LEU A 943 22.59 49.91 -20.77
C LEU A 943 21.34 49.13 -21.23
N MET A 944 20.15 49.70 -21.04
CA MET A 944 18.90 49.07 -21.50
C MET A 944 18.78 49.01 -23.03
N LYS A 945 19.31 50.00 -23.76
CA LYS A 945 19.39 49.98 -25.23
C LYS A 945 20.32 48.86 -25.70
N ALA A 946 21.56 48.80 -25.18
CA ALA A 946 22.52 47.74 -25.51
C ALA A 946 21.95 46.34 -25.20
N ARG A 947 21.24 46.19 -24.07
CA ARG A 947 20.55 44.94 -23.70
C ARG A 947 19.39 44.61 -24.64
N SER A 948 18.66 45.59 -25.15
CA SER A 948 17.62 45.36 -26.18
C SER A 948 18.24 44.87 -27.48
N GLU A 949 19.28 45.55 -27.98
CA GLU A 949 19.97 45.18 -29.22
C GLU A 949 20.60 43.77 -29.14
N ALA A 950 21.25 43.43 -28.02
CA ALA A 950 21.77 42.08 -27.78
C ALA A 950 20.66 41.03 -27.77
N TYR A 951 19.53 41.31 -27.10
CA TYR A 951 18.37 40.42 -27.08
C TYR A 951 17.75 40.28 -28.48
N GLU A 952 17.58 41.36 -29.23
CA GLU A 952 17.07 41.33 -30.60
C GLU A 952 17.98 40.53 -31.54
N ASN A 953 19.30 40.63 -31.40
CA ASN A 953 20.26 39.80 -32.14
C ASN A 953 20.09 38.32 -31.80
N GLN A 954 19.95 37.97 -30.51
CA GLN A 954 19.63 36.62 -30.04
C GLN A 954 18.29 36.11 -30.61
N GLN A 955 17.25 36.95 -30.62
CA GLN A 955 15.95 36.58 -31.17
C GLN A 955 15.99 36.40 -32.70
N ARG A 956 16.66 37.30 -33.41
CA ARG A 956 16.84 37.25 -34.88
C ARG A 956 17.54 35.96 -35.29
N TYR A 957 18.55 35.53 -34.53
CA TYR A 957 19.24 34.25 -34.75
C TYR A 957 18.29 33.05 -34.70
N LEU A 958 17.35 33.00 -33.74
CA LEU A 958 16.37 31.92 -33.65
C LEU A 958 15.48 31.85 -34.89
N TYR A 959 14.91 32.99 -35.33
CA TYR A 959 14.01 33.03 -36.49
C TYR A 959 14.74 32.86 -37.83
N GLN A 960 16.04 33.18 -37.92
CA GLN A 960 16.85 32.92 -39.11
C GLN A 960 17.22 31.44 -39.26
N ASN A 961 17.43 30.73 -38.14
CA ASN A 961 17.91 29.34 -38.13
C ASN A 961 16.80 28.29 -37.90
N ASP A 962 15.53 28.68 -37.80
CA ASP A 962 14.39 27.75 -37.76
C ASP A 962 13.20 28.25 -38.58
N ARG A 963 12.94 27.58 -39.73
CA ARG A 963 11.86 27.96 -40.66
C ARG A 963 10.47 27.84 -40.02
N THR A 964 10.24 26.80 -39.21
CA THR A 964 8.96 26.56 -38.55
C THR A 964 8.63 27.66 -37.53
N LEU A 965 9.59 28.01 -36.67
CA LEU A 965 9.43 29.13 -35.73
C LEU A 965 9.15 30.46 -36.46
N LYS A 966 9.79 30.69 -37.60
CA LYS A 966 9.53 31.88 -38.43
C LYS A 966 8.11 31.89 -39.00
N SER A 967 7.60 30.75 -39.48
CA SER A 967 6.20 30.63 -39.95
C SER A 967 5.24 30.95 -38.82
N LEU A 968 5.35 30.24 -37.68
CA LEU A 968 4.49 30.43 -36.51
C LEU A 968 4.47 31.89 -36.01
N LYS A 969 5.58 32.62 -36.16
CA LYS A 969 5.64 34.04 -35.82
C LYS A 969 4.87 34.93 -36.80
N LEU A 970 4.92 34.62 -38.10
CA LEU A 970 4.13 35.31 -39.14
C LEU A 970 2.63 35.03 -38.94
N ASP A 971 2.27 33.77 -38.73
CA ASP A 971 0.88 33.33 -38.50
C ASP A 971 0.27 34.06 -37.29
N LEU A 972 1.04 34.20 -36.19
CA LEU A 972 0.68 34.96 -34.99
C LEU A 972 0.64 36.49 -35.14
N ASP A 973 1.32 37.04 -36.14
CA ASP A 973 1.21 38.47 -36.45
C ASP A 973 -0.01 38.73 -37.34
N THR A 974 -0.33 37.79 -38.25
CA THR A 974 -1.58 37.80 -39.02
C THR A 974 -2.81 37.68 -38.11
N GLU A 975 -2.83 36.73 -37.17
CA GLU A 975 -3.91 36.58 -36.16
C GLU A 975 -4.14 37.82 -35.27
N LYS A 976 -3.20 38.76 -35.21
CA LYS A 976 -3.35 40.04 -34.47
C LYS A 976 -3.73 41.22 -35.35
N SER A 977 -3.66 41.04 -36.67
CA SER A 977 -4.03 42.05 -37.67
C SER A 977 -5.46 41.89 -38.19
N ILE A 978 -6.06 40.73 -37.88
CA ILE A 978 -7.48 40.39 -38.02
C ILE A 978 -8.17 40.65 -36.68
#